data_AF-A0A1Z5JU15-F1
#
_entry.id   AF-A0A1Z5JU15-F1
#
_cell.length_a   1.000
_cell.length_b   1.000
_cell.length_c   1.000
_cell.angle_alpha   90.00
_cell.angle_beta   90.00
_cell.angle_gamma   90.00
#
_symmetry.space_group_name_H-M   'P 1'
#
loop_
_entity.id
_entity.type
_entity.pdbx_description
1 polymer ?
#
loop_
_entity_poly.entity_id
_entity_poly.type
_entity_poly.pdbx_seq_one_letter_code
_entity_poly.pdbx_strand_id
1 'polypeptide(L)'
;MLPFQSLFLQLVLFATYWYYGTALAGSAVQPFQKQKIAVLGGGGYTGGLVFGFLQRAGSLYGTGIDRSVRCLGATQDTSVQLNRILSKHFCLAMADASYIKLTNFQDPASIASRLAGYDALVLGTGWETKIRPVTPNTYEITPNDKTVELYWQGSANDYKNEANPEAFQIVQKVIQASPHLKHIVALDPNGSCLPLLQEGSVPFTCLQTSSPILTTKDYTYRKGVQTPLSVASSTPSSDPLYIEDLAALAVQCLLSLDWSTSRSLHVSRSTTAIPLTNLKRPDQEWCVNSYQLEAALRATASVKKKGGNKKQHQKKLFYKTKLQHKSTFTIAMVRGNWQKRVELADARRKEAKQRKQKNEDRKQSKLWVQDLFQLLDKHTNLLSGRQIHLWTDTLPSDGPPLLDLIDDEYSSSKRRSRGNSITESDVTRKGRSNSVTEHKPKKKVHPRSREAEQDNGDDAVELPLLCRSHFLFGKCEEASSGRKKGATNNNYCRHFHYPNHFKTLGQVLNTKDTRSNQHELIACDASLEEPFETEANTMDMIYHVPIDLNINKICSDSISKSLSEKKILLSDIVYVAVNGILLFDRNREGLVVSDETDWANGIGGNGFKSPRKSLVGTEATFCFSTLPGAILELMLTFLSDNAVAACSQVCKGWYHEIGQNSPQLWRHLLERRNWPLPTFDVPPSTTSQQQQFRDAFLGHYTAIRDARAIQIGLNVLDGSKKVSGPREMAFHDFSTRKFAPAENSYCMSVHAWDENRVLASYDRDCSLRLFESRISENNEDMVCKELICQSVDPYKNTKKRKCRLLAADLDEECIASLCIVSTDHVNVHAYILVIVNRDDFLLGESSFASVEGGGGSDAYLNVVDIGEAVLNYMFNVGYANPGTVQILTTLVEFLQDGGEVGQVDVTVSHSFAACGYGRFMLEISIAIPGNDGDPIQVGRKLVLFSASVGAIVWVGECPAYDNLLLPLGQSVTFSSIRRRHATGSRRACTVAVTPSSLPGQVLLIDIEPAGELLQPQVFECPEATQLFLREGEWEMGRPFRSIVLSSTTVIVVENLLSVNQGADRRNEIHVTFFHRVPSTASTQTLTLNDMIALQSTCVRDEYLFVLYADRLESNDEENDAEVLDGQWFGAGPRGPPCMWVVIFHIPTFCEIGRQVWQRNTHPFNEDLRSIVMTHDGNETLGVGLSWKGIIMTGDHVRAAKYQRAVIINDSGDLSGKKKKKKKPVKSAKKDGYARGMSLRG
;
A
#
# COMPACT_ATOMS: atom_id res chain seq x y z
N MET A 1 59.38 10.51 23.31
CA MET A 1 59.89 9.22 22.80
C MET A 1 59.41 9.03 21.36
N LEU A 2 60.21 9.38 20.35
CA LEU A 2 59.80 9.30 18.93
C LEU A 2 60.98 8.88 18.03
N PRO A 3 61.07 7.59 17.65
CA PRO A 3 61.72 7.24 16.38
C PRO A 3 60.98 6.16 15.55
N PHE A 4 60.03 5.42 16.12
CA PHE A 4 59.52 4.17 15.51
C PHE A 4 58.45 4.32 14.42
N GLN A 5 57.72 5.44 14.34
CA GLN A 5 56.62 5.61 13.38
C GLN A 5 57.08 5.51 11.91
N SER A 6 58.26 6.05 11.58
CA SER A 6 58.84 5.98 10.22
C SER A 6 59.08 4.54 9.77
N LEU A 7 59.63 3.71 10.67
CA LEU A 7 59.94 2.31 10.38
C LEU A 7 58.68 1.47 10.20
N PHE A 8 57.63 1.71 10.99
CA PHE A 8 56.36 1.00 10.89
C PHE A 8 55.62 1.36 9.59
N LEU A 9 55.59 2.64 9.21
CA LEU A 9 54.99 3.07 7.95
C LEU A 9 55.72 2.48 6.73
N GLN A 10 57.06 2.44 6.77
CA GLN A 10 57.86 1.76 5.75
C GLN A 10 57.60 0.25 5.71
N LEU A 11 57.41 -0.42 6.85
CA LEU A 11 57.08 -1.86 6.91
C LEU A 11 55.68 -2.17 6.37
N VAL A 12 54.67 -1.33 6.66
CA VAL A 12 53.32 -1.49 6.09
C VAL A 12 53.30 -1.24 4.58
N LEU A 13 54.06 -0.24 4.11
CA LEU A 13 54.25 0.00 2.68
C LEU A 13 55.01 -1.16 2.00
N PHE A 14 56.05 -1.71 2.62
CA PHE A 14 56.74 -2.90 2.09
C PHE A 14 55.85 -4.14 2.09
N ALA A 15 55.09 -4.38 3.15
CA ALA A 15 54.19 -5.53 3.25
C ALA A 15 53.09 -5.49 2.19
N THR A 16 52.45 -4.32 2.00
CA THR A 16 51.44 -4.14 0.94
C THR A 16 52.06 -4.25 -0.45
N TYR A 17 53.20 -3.61 -0.72
CA TYR A 17 53.89 -3.70 -2.01
C TYR A 17 54.35 -5.13 -2.34
N TRP A 18 54.74 -5.91 -1.33
CA TRP A 18 55.14 -7.31 -1.49
C TRP A 18 53.93 -8.25 -1.68
N TYR A 19 52.81 -8.01 -1.00
CA TYR A 19 51.60 -8.83 -1.11
C TYR A 19 50.92 -8.68 -2.49
N TYR A 20 51.00 -7.49 -3.11
CA TYR A 20 50.56 -7.27 -4.49
C TYR A 20 51.62 -7.59 -5.55
N GLY A 21 52.89 -7.73 -5.17
CA GLY A 21 54.06 -7.68 -6.07
C GLY A 21 54.29 -8.84 -7.05
N THR A 22 53.37 -9.81 -7.18
CA THR A 22 53.53 -10.96 -8.12
C THR A 22 52.28 -11.35 -8.91
N ALA A 23 51.18 -10.60 -8.81
CA ALA A 23 50.13 -10.67 -9.83
C ALA A 23 50.68 -10.13 -11.17
N LEU A 24 50.24 -10.66 -12.31
CA LEU A 24 50.49 -9.94 -13.56
C LEU A 24 49.72 -8.61 -13.51
N ALA A 25 50.39 -7.53 -13.87
CA ALA A 25 49.79 -6.20 -13.99
C ALA A 25 48.91 -6.11 -15.26
N GLY A 26 47.84 -6.91 -15.31
CA GLY A 26 46.77 -6.71 -16.27
C GLY A 26 46.15 -5.34 -16.04
N SER A 27 45.92 -4.57 -17.10
CA SER A 27 45.58 -3.14 -16.95
C SER A 27 44.20 -2.89 -16.34
N ALA A 28 43.34 -3.92 -16.26
CA ALA A 28 42.07 -3.91 -15.53
C ALA A 28 42.18 -4.39 -14.06
N VAL A 29 43.34 -4.81 -13.54
CA VAL A 29 43.42 -5.44 -12.20
C VAL A 29 43.18 -4.48 -11.03
N GLN A 30 43.32 -3.15 -11.22
CA GLN A 30 43.12 -2.17 -10.15
C GLN A 30 41.62 -1.99 -9.84
N PRO A 31 41.09 -2.43 -8.67
CA PRO A 31 39.63 -2.53 -8.45
C PRO A 31 38.88 -1.19 -8.47
N PHE A 32 39.61 -0.08 -8.25
CA PHE A 32 39.08 1.28 -8.26
C PHE A 32 39.11 1.93 -9.65
N GLN A 33 39.94 1.45 -10.59
CA GLN A 33 40.01 1.96 -11.96
C GLN A 33 39.15 1.10 -12.91
N LYS A 34 37.84 1.21 -12.78
CA LYS A 34 36.91 0.42 -13.61
C LYS A 34 36.97 0.83 -15.09
N GLN A 35 37.49 -0.07 -15.93
CA GLN A 35 37.62 0.15 -17.37
C GLN A 35 36.31 -0.20 -18.10
N LYS A 36 35.88 0.66 -19.01
CA LYS A 36 34.66 0.52 -19.82
C LYS A 36 34.95 -0.20 -21.12
N ILE A 37 34.22 -1.30 -21.36
CA ILE A 37 34.46 -2.21 -22.49
C ILE A 37 33.30 -2.13 -23.48
N ALA A 38 33.62 -1.90 -24.76
CA ALA A 38 32.69 -2.03 -25.87
C ALA A 38 32.81 -3.43 -26.53
N VAL A 39 31.70 -3.97 -27.04
CA VAL A 39 31.66 -5.23 -27.81
C VAL A 39 31.00 -4.96 -29.17
N LEU A 40 31.69 -5.30 -30.26
CA LEU A 40 31.16 -5.13 -31.61
C LEU A 40 30.22 -6.29 -31.99
N GLY A 41 29.00 -5.99 -32.44
CA GLY A 41 28.07 -6.96 -33.02
C GLY A 41 27.61 -8.09 -32.09
N GLY A 42 27.40 -7.77 -30.80
CA GLY A 42 26.98 -8.71 -29.75
C GLY A 42 25.60 -9.35 -29.95
N GLY A 43 24.84 -8.95 -30.98
CA GLY A 43 23.64 -9.68 -31.41
C GLY A 43 23.95 -11.04 -32.07
N GLY A 44 25.21 -11.30 -32.46
CA GLY A 44 25.67 -12.62 -32.92
C GLY A 44 26.21 -13.49 -31.79
N TYR A 45 26.19 -14.82 -31.99
CA TYR A 45 26.50 -15.82 -30.95
C TYR A 45 27.81 -15.55 -30.18
N THR A 46 28.91 -15.29 -30.90
CA THR A 46 30.24 -15.10 -30.29
C THR A 46 30.30 -13.80 -29.49
N GLY A 47 29.78 -12.70 -30.06
CA GLY A 47 29.74 -11.41 -29.38
C GLY A 47 28.82 -11.41 -28.16
N GLY A 48 27.70 -12.16 -28.20
CA GLY A 48 26.81 -12.34 -27.05
C GLY A 48 27.43 -13.17 -25.92
N LEU A 49 28.27 -14.15 -26.24
CA LEU A 49 29.09 -14.86 -25.24
C LEU A 49 30.12 -13.94 -24.59
N VAL A 50 30.88 -13.19 -25.40
CA VAL A 50 31.85 -12.18 -24.92
C VAL A 50 31.16 -11.15 -24.02
N PHE A 51 30.03 -10.60 -24.44
CA PHE A 51 29.25 -9.64 -23.66
C PHE A 51 28.77 -10.24 -22.33
N GLY A 52 28.23 -11.47 -22.33
CA GLY A 52 27.77 -12.13 -21.11
C GLY A 52 28.90 -12.40 -20.11
N PHE A 53 30.08 -12.80 -20.60
CA PHE A 53 31.28 -12.95 -19.77
C PHE A 53 31.76 -11.61 -19.20
N LEU A 54 31.76 -10.54 -20.00
CA LEU A 54 32.11 -9.19 -19.54
C LEU A 54 31.12 -8.64 -18.51
N GLN A 55 29.82 -8.85 -18.71
CA GLN A 55 28.78 -8.44 -17.75
C GLN A 55 28.96 -9.15 -16.40
N ARG A 56 29.31 -10.46 -16.41
CA ARG A 56 29.66 -11.19 -15.19
C ARG A 56 31.02 -10.78 -14.61
N ALA A 57 31.98 -10.33 -15.42
CA ALA A 57 33.24 -9.79 -14.90
C ALA A 57 33.01 -8.47 -14.17
N GLY A 58 32.28 -7.52 -14.77
CA GLY A 58 31.96 -6.23 -14.14
C GLY A 58 30.98 -6.30 -12.96
N SER A 59 30.22 -7.39 -12.80
CA SER A 59 29.39 -7.58 -11.61
C SER A 59 30.22 -7.89 -10.36
N LEU A 60 31.35 -8.61 -10.52
CA LEU A 60 32.25 -9.03 -9.45
C LEU A 60 33.24 -7.93 -9.03
N TYR A 61 33.50 -7.84 -7.73
CA TYR A 61 34.54 -6.98 -7.19
C TYR A 61 35.94 -7.52 -7.53
N GLY A 62 36.91 -6.63 -7.74
CA GLY A 62 38.31 -6.98 -8.00
C GLY A 62 38.68 -7.33 -9.44
N THR A 63 37.74 -7.30 -10.40
CA THR A 63 38.03 -7.50 -11.84
C THR A 63 38.43 -6.22 -12.57
N GLY A 64 38.12 -5.05 -11.98
CA GLY A 64 38.28 -3.71 -12.55
C GLY A 64 37.71 -3.51 -13.96
N ILE A 65 36.77 -4.36 -14.38
CA ILE A 65 35.87 -4.09 -15.51
C ILE A 65 34.64 -3.36 -14.96
N ASP A 66 34.16 -2.33 -15.66
CA ASP A 66 32.98 -1.60 -15.25
C ASP A 66 31.68 -2.37 -15.52
N ARG A 67 30.61 -2.12 -14.75
CA ARG A 67 29.26 -2.66 -15.04
C ARG A 67 28.68 -2.10 -16.34
N SER A 68 29.17 -0.94 -16.79
CA SER A 68 28.79 -0.27 -18.03
C SER A 68 29.46 -0.85 -19.30
N VAL A 69 29.62 -2.18 -19.37
CA VAL A 69 29.88 -2.89 -20.64
C VAL A 69 28.77 -2.55 -21.64
N ARG A 70 29.10 -2.26 -22.90
CA ARG A 70 28.11 -1.93 -23.94
C ARG A 70 28.33 -2.68 -25.24
N CYS A 71 27.22 -3.03 -25.90
CA CYS A 71 27.21 -3.64 -27.22
C CYS A 71 26.99 -2.55 -28.28
N LEU A 72 27.79 -2.54 -29.35
CA LEU A 72 27.51 -1.74 -30.54
C LEU A 72 26.57 -2.50 -31.48
N GLY A 73 25.54 -1.81 -31.96
CA GLY A 73 24.58 -2.33 -32.94
C GLY A 73 24.03 -1.22 -33.83
N ALA A 74 23.41 -1.59 -34.95
CA ALA A 74 22.79 -0.63 -35.87
C ALA A 74 21.33 -0.34 -35.52
N THR A 75 20.62 -1.30 -34.92
CA THR A 75 19.17 -1.28 -34.64
C THR A 75 18.83 -1.94 -33.30
N GLN A 76 17.57 -1.85 -32.88
CA GLN A 76 17.11 -2.52 -31.65
C GLN A 76 17.13 -4.07 -31.73
N ASP A 77 17.22 -4.66 -32.93
CA ASP A 77 17.34 -6.14 -33.08
C ASP A 77 18.61 -6.68 -32.40
N THR A 78 19.67 -5.88 -32.27
CA THR A 78 20.86 -6.25 -31.50
C THR A 78 20.53 -6.58 -30.05
N SER A 79 19.62 -5.83 -29.39
CA SER A 79 19.14 -6.16 -28.04
C SER A 79 18.34 -7.45 -28.02
N VAL A 80 17.46 -7.65 -29.00
CA VAL A 80 16.58 -8.83 -29.09
C VAL A 80 17.41 -10.12 -29.25
N GLN A 81 18.38 -10.13 -30.18
CA GLN A 81 19.22 -11.31 -30.38
C GLN A 81 20.24 -11.50 -29.23
N LEU A 82 20.79 -10.42 -28.67
CA LEU A 82 21.69 -10.50 -27.50
C LEU A 82 20.96 -11.11 -26.29
N ASN A 83 19.76 -10.64 -25.94
CA ASN A 83 18.97 -11.22 -24.85
C ASN A 83 18.61 -12.69 -25.10
N ARG A 84 18.38 -13.09 -26.36
CA ARG A 84 18.16 -14.51 -26.74
C ARG A 84 19.39 -15.39 -26.54
N ILE A 85 20.60 -14.84 -26.66
CA ILE A 85 21.85 -15.53 -26.33
C ILE A 85 22.04 -15.55 -24.80
N LEU A 86 21.92 -14.40 -24.13
CA LEU A 86 22.12 -14.28 -22.69
C LEU A 86 21.20 -15.20 -21.88
N SER A 87 19.88 -15.11 -22.08
CA SER A 87 18.88 -15.92 -21.38
C SER A 87 19.05 -17.44 -21.53
N LYS A 88 19.71 -17.90 -22.60
CA LYS A 88 20.01 -19.32 -22.84
C LYS A 88 21.34 -19.75 -22.21
N HIS A 89 22.35 -18.87 -22.17
CA HIS A 89 23.73 -19.23 -21.86
C HIS A 89 24.23 -18.72 -20.50
N PHE A 90 23.57 -17.72 -19.91
CA PHE A 90 23.94 -17.04 -18.67
C PHE A 90 22.73 -16.88 -17.75
N CYS A 91 22.87 -17.21 -16.46
CA CYS A 91 21.83 -16.90 -15.47
C CYS A 91 21.88 -15.40 -15.13
N LEU A 92 20.71 -14.75 -15.05
CA LEU A 92 20.54 -13.35 -14.64
C LEU A 92 21.30 -12.31 -15.50
N ALA A 93 21.70 -12.67 -16.73
CA ALA A 93 22.28 -11.73 -17.69
C ALA A 93 21.18 -11.21 -18.63
N MET A 94 21.08 -9.89 -18.75
CA MET A 94 20.17 -9.21 -19.69
C MET A 94 20.81 -7.92 -20.22
N ALA A 95 20.39 -7.51 -21.41
CA ALA A 95 20.88 -6.32 -22.09
C ALA A 95 19.69 -5.48 -22.58
N ASP A 96 19.12 -4.68 -21.69
CA ASP A 96 18.10 -3.69 -22.03
C ASP A 96 18.65 -2.60 -22.99
N ALA A 97 17.79 -1.66 -23.39
CA ALA A 97 18.15 -0.60 -24.33
C ALA A 97 19.33 0.28 -23.86
N SER A 98 19.58 0.41 -22.56
CA SER A 98 20.73 1.15 -22.03
C SER A 98 22.06 0.43 -22.30
N TYR A 99 22.05 -0.90 -22.47
CA TYR A 99 23.24 -1.73 -22.75
C TYR A 99 23.66 -1.71 -24.22
N ILE A 100 22.82 -1.20 -25.13
CA ILE A 100 23.14 -1.05 -26.56
C ILE A 100 23.49 0.40 -26.87
N LYS A 101 24.55 0.63 -27.66
CA LYS A 101 24.80 1.92 -28.32
C LYS A 101 24.50 1.77 -29.81
N LEU A 102 23.40 2.40 -30.24
CA LEU A 102 23.01 2.44 -31.64
C LEU A 102 23.94 3.37 -32.43
N THR A 103 24.61 2.83 -33.46
CA THR A 103 25.59 3.54 -34.31
C THR A 103 25.36 3.23 -35.78
N ASN A 104 25.63 4.18 -36.67
CA ASN A 104 25.68 3.88 -38.10
C ASN A 104 27.04 3.25 -38.43
N PHE A 105 27.08 1.94 -38.71
CA PHE A 105 28.33 1.26 -39.06
C PHE A 105 28.93 1.68 -40.41
N GLN A 106 28.20 2.41 -41.24
CA GLN A 106 28.74 2.98 -42.47
C GLN A 106 29.47 4.32 -42.26
N ASP A 107 29.23 5.01 -41.13
CA ASP A 107 29.80 6.33 -40.82
C ASP A 107 30.85 6.26 -39.68
N PRO A 108 32.14 6.54 -39.96
CA PRO A 108 33.17 6.64 -38.93
C PRO A 108 32.90 7.67 -37.83
N ALA A 109 32.20 8.78 -38.12
CA ALA A 109 31.93 9.81 -37.12
C ALA A 109 30.91 9.33 -36.07
N SER A 110 29.82 8.68 -36.52
CA SER A 110 28.87 7.97 -35.65
C SER A 110 29.59 6.94 -34.77
N ILE A 111 30.45 6.10 -35.36
CA ILE A 111 31.21 5.09 -34.62
C ILE A 111 32.11 5.72 -33.55
N ALA A 112 32.92 6.72 -33.91
CA ALA A 112 33.81 7.41 -32.98
C ALA A 112 33.03 8.06 -31.83
N SER A 113 31.90 8.71 -32.14
CA SER A 113 30.99 9.30 -31.15
C SER A 113 30.40 8.25 -30.19
N ARG A 114 30.07 7.05 -30.68
CA ARG A 114 29.54 5.95 -29.84
C ARG A 114 30.62 5.18 -29.08
N LEU A 115 31.88 5.26 -29.50
CA LEU A 115 33.06 4.72 -28.78
C LEU A 115 33.76 5.74 -27.88
N ALA A 116 33.34 7.00 -27.87
CA ALA A 116 33.88 8.01 -26.96
C ALA A 116 33.64 7.62 -25.50
N GLY A 117 34.70 7.64 -24.68
CA GLY A 117 34.64 7.32 -23.25
C GLY A 117 34.62 5.82 -22.91
N TYR A 118 34.98 4.94 -23.84
CA TYR A 118 35.38 3.56 -23.56
C TYR A 118 36.90 3.43 -23.54
N ASP A 119 37.37 2.44 -22.80
CA ASP A 119 38.80 2.19 -22.62
C ASP A 119 39.30 1.08 -23.54
N ALA A 120 38.46 0.09 -23.88
CA ALA A 120 38.81 -0.98 -24.81
C ALA A 120 37.61 -1.51 -25.60
N LEU A 121 37.90 -2.15 -26.74
CA LEU A 121 36.93 -2.77 -27.65
C LEU A 121 37.25 -4.26 -27.85
N VAL A 122 36.21 -5.09 -27.85
CA VAL A 122 36.31 -6.51 -28.24
C VAL A 122 35.58 -6.76 -29.57
N LEU A 123 36.29 -7.38 -30.51
CA LEU A 123 35.84 -7.72 -31.85
C LEU A 123 36.42 -9.08 -32.31
N GLY A 124 36.11 -9.52 -33.53
CA GLY A 124 36.74 -10.69 -34.12
C GLY A 124 36.50 -10.80 -35.62
N THR A 125 36.35 -12.03 -36.11
CA THR A 125 35.95 -12.36 -37.49
C THR A 125 34.74 -13.31 -37.51
N GLY A 126 34.25 -13.67 -38.70
CA GLY A 126 33.02 -14.46 -38.86
C GLY A 126 31.77 -13.60 -38.72
N TRP A 127 31.75 -12.47 -39.43
CA TRP A 127 30.67 -11.50 -39.39
C TRP A 127 29.61 -11.78 -40.44
N GLU A 128 28.34 -11.72 -40.03
CA GLU A 128 27.21 -11.61 -40.96
C GLU A 128 26.70 -10.16 -40.95
N THR A 129 26.66 -9.51 -42.11
CA THR A 129 25.88 -8.27 -42.27
C THR A 129 24.45 -8.61 -42.67
N LYS A 130 23.47 -7.87 -42.15
CA LYS A 130 22.08 -7.93 -42.62
C LYS A 130 21.50 -6.52 -42.70
N ILE A 131 20.94 -6.17 -43.84
CA ILE A 131 20.28 -4.89 -44.05
C ILE A 131 18.97 -4.89 -43.24
N ARG A 132 18.82 -3.91 -42.33
CA ARG A 132 17.65 -3.74 -41.45
C ARG A 132 17.01 -2.36 -41.68
N PRO A 133 15.68 -2.23 -41.55
CA PRO A 133 15.03 -0.91 -41.51
C PRO A 133 15.42 -0.17 -40.22
N VAL A 134 15.52 1.15 -40.29
CA VAL A 134 15.84 2.01 -39.15
C VAL A 134 14.62 2.09 -38.21
N THR A 135 14.78 1.67 -36.96
CA THR A 135 13.73 1.75 -35.93
C THR A 135 13.52 3.19 -35.43
N PRO A 136 12.33 3.58 -34.97
CA PRO A 136 12.17 4.79 -34.15
C PRO A 136 13.16 4.78 -32.97
N ASN A 137 13.69 5.95 -32.61
CA ASN A 137 14.75 6.15 -31.59
C ASN A 137 16.14 5.58 -31.97
N THR A 138 16.39 5.34 -33.26
CA THR A 138 17.75 5.14 -33.80
C THR A 138 18.43 6.52 -34.00
N TYR A 139 19.72 6.54 -34.36
CA TYR A 139 20.44 7.78 -34.76
C TYR A 139 19.72 8.51 -35.92
N GLU A 140 19.94 9.82 -36.03
CA GLU A 140 19.17 10.88 -36.74
C GLU A 140 18.84 10.60 -38.23
N ILE A 141 18.00 9.60 -38.46
CA ILE A 141 17.67 9.02 -39.78
C ILE A 141 16.18 8.61 -39.77
N THR A 142 15.52 8.60 -40.94
CA THR A 142 14.06 8.37 -41.01
C THR A 142 13.71 6.88 -40.95
N PRO A 143 12.47 6.51 -40.54
CA PRO A 143 12.04 5.11 -40.50
C PRO A 143 11.97 4.39 -41.87
N ASN A 144 12.13 5.11 -42.99
CA ASN A 144 12.16 4.54 -44.34
C ASN A 144 13.56 4.05 -44.73
N ASP A 145 14.59 4.55 -44.05
CA ASP A 145 15.98 4.27 -44.38
C ASP A 145 16.40 2.88 -43.91
N LYS A 146 17.51 2.41 -44.47
CA LYS A 146 18.07 1.08 -44.20
C LYS A 146 19.50 1.21 -43.71
N THR A 147 19.84 0.44 -42.69
CA THR A 147 21.17 0.37 -42.09
C THR A 147 21.70 -1.06 -42.13
N VAL A 148 23.01 -1.22 -41.97
CA VAL A 148 23.68 -2.52 -42.02
C VAL A 148 23.93 -2.99 -40.59
N GLU A 149 23.17 -3.99 -40.14
CA GLU A 149 23.37 -4.62 -38.83
C GLU A 149 24.47 -5.67 -38.91
N LEU A 150 25.33 -5.74 -37.88
CA LEU A 150 26.53 -6.58 -37.86
C LEU A 150 26.43 -7.62 -36.74
N TYR A 151 26.45 -8.91 -37.08
CA TYR A 151 26.33 -10.02 -36.13
C TYR A 151 27.62 -10.83 -36.08
N TRP A 152 28.20 -11.00 -34.88
CA TRP A 152 29.41 -11.82 -34.68
C TRP A 152 29.07 -13.31 -34.53
N GLN A 153 29.18 -14.10 -35.60
CA GLN A 153 28.59 -15.45 -35.66
C GLN A 153 29.63 -16.55 -35.97
N GLY A 154 30.15 -17.19 -34.92
CA GLY A 154 31.04 -18.36 -35.05
C GLY A 154 30.33 -19.68 -35.40
N SER A 155 29.45 -19.71 -36.42
CA SER A 155 28.69 -20.92 -36.79
C SER A 155 29.60 -22.05 -37.29
N ALA A 156 29.71 -23.14 -36.52
CA ALA A 156 30.54 -24.29 -36.86
C ALA A 156 30.05 -25.10 -38.09
N ASN A 157 28.82 -24.87 -38.56
CA ASN A 157 28.19 -25.67 -39.61
C ASN A 157 28.17 -25.00 -41.00
N ASP A 158 28.31 -23.68 -41.09
CA ASP A 158 28.22 -22.92 -42.36
C ASP A 158 29.55 -22.21 -42.70
N TYR A 159 30.68 -22.84 -42.37
CA TYR A 159 32.05 -22.34 -42.62
C TYR A 159 32.45 -22.20 -44.11
N LYS A 160 31.48 -22.21 -45.03
CA LYS A 160 31.65 -21.86 -46.45
C LYS A 160 31.23 -20.43 -46.81
N ASN A 161 30.86 -19.61 -45.83
CA ASN A 161 30.69 -18.18 -46.05
C ASN A 161 32.04 -17.56 -46.47
N GLU A 162 32.14 -17.21 -47.76
CA GLU A 162 33.22 -16.38 -48.30
C GLU A 162 33.31 -15.07 -47.51
N ALA A 163 34.53 -14.53 -47.36
CA ALA A 163 34.78 -13.40 -46.48
C ALA A 163 33.99 -12.15 -46.93
N ASN A 164 32.92 -11.84 -46.21
CA ASN A 164 32.01 -10.75 -46.55
C ASN A 164 32.77 -9.39 -46.58
N PRO A 165 32.93 -8.76 -47.76
CA PRO A 165 33.75 -7.56 -47.91
C PRO A 165 33.11 -6.32 -47.27
N GLU A 166 31.79 -6.26 -47.19
CA GLU A 166 31.07 -5.18 -46.49
C GLU A 166 31.38 -5.23 -44.99
N ALA A 167 31.34 -6.42 -44.40
CA ALA A 167 31.68 -6.62 -43.00
C ALA A 167 33.15 -6.26 -42.70
N PHE A 168 34.06 -6.59 -43.63
CA PHE A 168 35.48 -6.24 -43.51
C PHE A 168 35.71 -4.72 -43.55
N GLN A 169 35.03 -4.01 -44.47
CA GLN A 169 35.05 -2.54 -44.54
C GLN A 169 34.46 -1.89 -43.27
N ILE A 170 33.41 -2.48 -42.69
CA ILE A 170 32.86 -2.01 -41.40
C ILE A 170 33.90 -2.17 -40.28
N VAL A 171 34.58 -3.32 -40.17
CA VAL A 171 35.63 -3.52 -39.15
C VAL A 171 36.80 -2.55 -39.35
N GLN A 172 37.23 -2.32 -40.60
CA GLN A 172 38.26 -1.33 -40.92
C GLN A 172 37.84 0.08 -40.47
N LYS A 173 36.61 0.51 -40.79
CA LYS A 173 36.04 1.79 -40.32
C LYS A 173 35.98 1.87 -38.79
N VAL A 174 35.62 0.79 -38.11
CA VAL A 174 35.58 0.75 -36.63
C VAL A 174 36.98 0.93 -36.05
N ILE A 175 38.00 0.24 -36.56
CA ILE A 175 39.39 0.39 -36.11
C ILE A 175 39.89 1.82 -36.36
N GLN A 176 39.65 2.37 -37.55
CA GLN A 176 40.00 3.76 -37.90
C GLN A 176 39.28 4.81 -37.05
N ALA A 177 38.05 4.52 -36.59
CA ALA A 177 37.24 5.38 -35.71
C ALA A 177 37.55 5.19 -34.21
N SER A 178 38.55 4.39 -33.84
CA SER A 178 38.89 4.03 -32.46
C SER A 178 40.21 4.58 -31.87
N PRO A 179 40.87 5.64 -32.39
CA PRO A 179 42.25 5.99 -32.02
C PRO A 179 42.43 6.44 -30.55
N HIS A 180 41.34 6.70 -29.84
CA HIS A 180 41.30 7.09 -28.42
C HIS A 180 41.16 5.90 -27.46
N LEU A 181 40.95 4.67 -27.95
CA LEU A 181 40.92 3.47 -27.11
C LEU A 181 42.33 3.13 -26.61
N LYS A 182 42.42 2.53 -25.41
CA LYS A 182 43.68 2.03 -24.86
C LYS A 182 44.07 0.68 -25.44
N HIS A 183 43.10 -0.19 -25.73
CA HIS A 183 43.34 -1.55 -26.24
C HIS A 183 42.22 -2.10 -27.12
N ILE A 184 42.56 -3.00 -28.05
CA ILE A 184 41.61 -3.82 -28.80
C ILE A 184 41.89 -5.31 -28.55
N VAL A 185 40.86 -6.10 -28.23
CA VAL A 185 40.98 -7.57 -28.25
C VAL A 185 40.23 -8.11 -29.46
N ALA A 186 40.96 -8.81 -30.33
CA ALA A 186 40.44 -9.34 -31.58
C ALA A 186 40.52 -10.88 -31.58
N LEU A 187 39.44 -11.56 -31.91
CA LEU A 187 39.44 -13.01 -32.18
C LEU A 187 39.43 -13.27 -33.68
N ASP A 188 40.59 -13.61 -34.23
CA ASP A 188 40.88 -13.71 -35.65
C ASP A 188 41.49 -15.09 -35.98
N PRO A 189 40.69 -16.17 -35.97
CA PRO A 189 41.14 -17.51 -36.35
C PRO A 189 41.81 -17.56 -37.74
N ASN A 190 41.32 -16.75 -38.69
CA ASN A 190 41.73 -16.81 -40.09
C ASN A 190 42.91 -15.88 -40.42
N GLY A 191 43.36 -15.04 -39.48
CA GLY A 191 44.42 -14.06 -39.70
C GLY A 191 44.06 -12.88 -40.60
N SER A 192 42.77 -12.63 -40.84
CA SER A 192 42.31 -11.58 -41.76
C SER A 192 42.15 -10.22 -41.11
N CYS A 193 41.94 -10.14 -39.79
CA CYS A 193 41.84 -8.88 -39.05
C CYS A 193 43.21 -8.35 -38.63
N LEU A 194 44.21 -9.23 -38.43
CA LEU A 194 45.57 -8.85 -38.02
C LEU A 194 46.21 -7.70 -38.86
N PRO A 195 46.11 -7.66 -40.20
CA PRO A 195 46.63 -6.53 -40.98
C PRO A 195 45.95 -5.19 -40.64
N LEU A 196 44.62 -5.18 -40.49
CA LEU A 196 43.88 -3.96 -40.10
C LEU A 196 44.27 -3.45 -38.71
N LEU A 197 44.59 -4.37 -37.79
CA LEU A 197 45.07 -4.05 -36.45
C LEU A 197 46.52 -3.53 -36.45
N GLN A 198 47.34 -3.97 -37.42
CA GLN A 198 48.70 -3.48 -37.63
C GLN A 198 48.74 -2.12 -38.35
N GLU A 199 47.73 -1.79 -39.16
CA GLU A 199 47.49 -0.44 -39.71
C GLU A 199 46.94 0.55 -38.66
N GLY A 200 46.32 0.05 -37.59
CA GLY A 200 45.76 0.86 -36.51
C GLY A 200 46.80 1.36 -35.50
N SER A 201 46.55 2.56 -34.94
CA SER A 201 47.41 3.16 -33.91
C SER A 201 47.18 2.64 -32.48
N VAL A 202 46.20 1.75 -32.30
CA VAL A 202 45.75 1.27 -30.98
C VAL A 202 46.43 -0.06 -30.63
N PRO A 203 46.99 -0.23 -29.42
CA PRO A 203 47.48 -1.52 -28.95
C PRO A 203 46.44 -2.64 -29.06
N PHE A 204 46.86 -3.86 -29.37
CA PHE A 204 45.92 -4.98 -29.54
C PHE A 204 46.39 -6.34 -29.02
N THR A 205 45.46 -7.18 -28.59
CA THR A 205 45.66 -8.62 -28.42
C THR A 205 44.86 -9.36 -29.48
N CYS A 206 45.54 -9.92 -30.48
CA CYS A 206 44.94 -10.75 -31.51
C CYS A 206 45.02 -12.23 -31.09
N LEU A 207 43.88 -12.94 -31.04
CA LEU A 207 43.79 -14.37 -30.78
C LEU A 207 43.63 -15.12 -32.11
N GLN A 208 44.64 -15.88 -32.50
CA GLN A 208 44.65 -16.64 -33.76
C GLN A 208 44.62 -18.15 -33.47
N THR A 209 44.08 -18.96 -34.39
CA THR A 209 44.04 -20.42 -34.22
C THR A 209 43.94 -21.14 -35.55
N SER A 210 44.92 -22.01 -35.82
CA SER A 210 44.87 -22.99 -36.92
C SER A 210 43.87 -24.14 -36.69
N SER A 211 43.37 -24.30 -35.45
CA SER A 211 42.52 -25.41 -35.05
C SER A 211 41.05 -25.15 -35.41
N PRO A 212 40.28 -26.17 -35.88
CA PRO A 212 38.87 -26.01 -36.23
C PRO A 212 38.02 -25.50 -35.06
N ILE A 213 37.09 -24.57 -35.32
CA ILE A 213 36.20 -24.01 -34.29
C ILE A 213 34.85 -24.73 -34.27
N LEU A 214 34.43 -25.15 -33.08
CA LEU A 214 33.13 -25.77 -32.80
C LEU A 214 32.25 -24.92 -31.86
N THR A 215 30.95 -25.13 -31.96
CA THR A 215 29.90 -24.52 -31.11
C THR A 215 29.19 -25.58 -30.27
N THR A 216 29.03 -25.35 -28.98
CA THR A 216 28.33 -26.25 -28.05
C THR A 216 26.85 -25.87 -27.95
N LYS A 217 25.97 -26.61 -28.64
CA LYS A 217 24.53 -26.27 -28.77
C LYS A 217 23.81 -26.03 -27.44
N ASP A 218 24.24 -26.71 -26.37
CA ASP A 218 23.72 -26.65 -25.01
C ASP A 218 24.75 -26.04 -24.02
N TYR A 219 25.61 -25.12 -24.47
CA TYR A 219 26.52 -24.42 -23.57
C TYR A 219 25.77 -23.66 -22.46
N THR A 220 26.35 -23.58 -21.27
CA THR A 220 26.01 -22.55 -20.26
C THR A 220 27.29 -22.14 -19.54
N TYR A 221 27.37 -20.92 -19.03
CA TYR A 221 28.55 -20.43 -18.27
C TYR A 221 28.93 -21.34 -17.07
N ARG A 222 27.97 -22.11 -16.54
CA ARG A 222 28.19 -23.09 -15.45
C ARG A 222 29.01 -24.31 -15.90
N LYS A 223 29.01 -24.64 -17.20
CA LYS A 223 29.94 -25.62 -17.77
C LYS A 223 31.38 -25.07 -17.82
N GLY A 224 31.56 -23.74 -17.80
CA GLY A 224 32.85 -23.08 -17.74
C GLY A 224 33.67 -23.22 -19.02
N VAL A 225 34.99 -23.22 -18.88
CA VAL A 225 35.93 -23.63 -19.93
C VAL A 225 35.78 -25.12 -20.21
N GLN A 226 35.52 -25.51 -21.47
CA GLN A 226 35.30 -26.89 -21.92
C GLN A 226 36.60 -27.65 -22.18
N THR A 227 37.63 -26.97 -22.70
CA THR A 227 38.92 -27.55 -23.06
C THR A 227 40.11 -26.78 -22.48
N PRO A 228 41.16 -27.48 -22.00
CA PRO A 228 42.37 -26.81 -21.54
C PRO A 228 43.06 -26.15 -22.74
N LEU A 229 43.15 -24.83 -22.73
CA LEU A 229 43.81 -24.07 -23.79
C LEU A 229 45.33 -24.05 -23.60
N SER A 230 46.05 -24.07 -24.72
CA SER A 230 47.47 -23.77 -24.81
C SER A 230 47.64 -22.48 -25.61
N VAL A 231 48.39 -21.52 -25.07
CA VAL A 231 48.81 -20.33 -25.81
C VAL A 231 50.32 -20.46 -26.00
N ALA A 232 50.73 -20.80 -27.23
CA ALA A 232 52.11 -21.17 -27.55
C ALA A 232 52.42 -20.98 -29.03
N SER A 233 53.69 -20.74 -29.36
CA SER A 233 54.13 -20.53 -30.74
C SER A 233 54.16 -21.82 -31.57
N SER A 234 53.51 -21.76 -32.73
CA SER A 234 53.93 -22.42 -33.98
C SER A 234 53.95 -23.96 -34.06
N THR A 235 52.98 -24.66 -33.45
CA THR A 235 52.57 -26.01 -33.93
C THR A 235 51.05 -26.06 -34.12
N PRO A 236 50.53 -26.28 -35.35
CA PRO A 236 49.09 -26.36 -35.57
C PRO A 236 48.54 -27.67 -35.00
N SER A 237 47.47 -27.59 -34.20
CA SER A 237 46.74 -28.77 -33.71
C SER A 237 45.52 -29.03 -34.57
N SER A 238 45.31 -30.31 -34.94
CA SER A 238 44.09 -30.79 -35.59
C SER A 238 42.88 -30.85 -34.66
N ASP A 239 43.10 -30.85 -33.34
CA ASP A 239 42.01 -30.93 -32.37
C ASP A 239 41.15 -29.66 -32.40
N PRO A 240 39.81 -29.77 -32.40
CA PRO A 240 38.95 -28.61 -32.40
C PRO A 240 38.98 -27.84 -31.07
N LEU A 241 38.81 -26.52 -31.19
CA LEU A 241 38.58 -25.58 -30.10
C LEU A 241 37.10 -25.19 -30.02
N TYR A 242 36.62 -24.87 -28.83
CA TYR A 242 35.27 -24.37 -28.62
C TYR A 242 35.25 -22.83 -28.68
N ILE A 243 34.28 -22.26 -29.41
CA ILE A 243 34.13 -20.80 -29.51
C ILE A 243 33.84 -20.16 -28.16
N GLU A 244 33.20 -20.92 -27.25
CA GLU A 244 32.91 -20.49 -25.89
C GLU A 244 34.18 -20.32 -25.04
N ASP A 245 35.18 -21.19 -25.24
CA ASP A 245 36.48 -21.10 -24.58
C ASP A 245 37.31 -19.92 -25.12
N LEU A 246 37.22 -19.66 -26.43
CA LEU A 246 37.86 -18.51 -27.08
C LEU A 246 37.21 -17.17 -26.67
N ALA A 247 35.88 -17.12 -26.55
CA ALA A 247 35.16 -15.96 -26.04
C ALA A 247 35.52 -15.66 -24.58
N ALA A 248 35.66 -16.69 -23.75
CA ALA A 248 36.15 -16.53 -22.38
C ALA A 248 37.64 -16.10 -22.36
N LEU A 249 38.51 -16.66 -23.21
CA LEU A 249 39.91 -16.26 -23.29
C LEU A 249 40.07 -14.79 -23.68
N ALA A 250 39.24 -14.26 -24.58
CA ALA A 250 39.23 -12.83 -24.93
C ALA A 250 38.95 -11.92 -23.72
N VAL A 251 38.04 -12.32 -22.82
CA VAL A 251 37.78 -11.59 -21.57
C VAL A 251 38.94 -11.74 -20.58
N GLN A 252 39.50 -12.94 -20.42
CA GLN A 252 40.69 -13.13 -19.56
C GLN A 252 41.92 -12.36 -20.10
N CYS A 253 42.01 -12.10 -21.41
CA CYS A 253 43.05 -11.25 -21.99
C CYS A 253 42.95 -9.80 -21.49
N LEU A 254 41.75 -9.21 -21.44
CA LEU A 254 41.55 -7.88 -20.85
C LEU A 254 41.95 -7.84 -19.36
N LEU A 255 41.64 -8.91 -18.61
CA LEU A 255 41.93 -9.03 -17.19
C LEU A 255 43.42 -9.27 -16.86
N SER A 256 44.18 -9.95 -17.73
CA SER A 256 45.52 -10.49 -17.36
C SER A 256 46.70 -9.85 -18.08
N LEU A 257 46.44 -9.18 -19.20
CA LEU A 257 47.50 -8.68 -20.09
C LEU A 257 47.65 -7.17 -19.96
N ASP A 258 48.87 -6.71 -20.23
CA ASP A 258 49.21 -5.31 -20.37
C ASP A 258 48.59 -4.74 -21.66
N TRP A 259 47.85 -3.64 -21.53
CA TRP A 259 47.15 -2.97 -22.62
C TRP A 259 48.05 -2.03 -23.44
N SER A 260 49.31 -1.83 -23.05
CA SER A 260 50.24 -0.94 -23.77
C SER A 260 50.95 -1.61 -24.95
N THR A 261 50.89 -2.94 -25.09
CA THR A 261 51.68 -3.69 -26.09
C THR A 261 50.83 -4.50 -27.06
N SER A 262 50.95 -4.23 -28.36
CA SER A 262 50.38 -5.09 -29.42
C SER A 262 51.02 -6.48 -29.45
N ARG A 263 50.19 -7.52 -29.58
CA ARG A 263 50.61 -8.93 -29.58
C ARG A 263 49.63 -9.80 -30.39
N SER A 264 50.16 -10.82 -31.07
CA SER A 264 49.37 -11.97 -31.51
C SER A 264 49.64 -13.17 -30.60
N LEU A 265 48.58 -13.90 -30.25
CA LEU A 265 48.59 -15.09 -29.42
C LEU A 265 47.98 -16.24 -30.23
N HIS A 266 48.81 -17.21 -30.62
CA HIS A 266 48.32 -18.42 -31.26
C HIS A 266 47.80 -19.38 -30.19
N VAL A 267 46.51 -19.72 -30.30
CA VAL A 267 45.78 -20.60 -29.39
C VAL A 267 45.67 -21.98 -30.03
N SER A 268 45.88 -23.03 -29.24
CA SER A 268 45.63 -24.42 -29.62
C SER A 268 45.11 -25.21 -28.41
N ARG A 269 44.62 -26.42 -28.64
CA ARG A 269 44.20 -27.29 -27.53
C ARG A 269 45.42 -27.85 -26.80
N SER A 270 45.42 -27.78 -25.47
CA SER A 270 46.42 -28.48 -24.65
C SER A 270 46.06 -29.96 -24.52
N THR A 271 47.08 -30.83 -24.62
CA THR A 271 46.97 -32.25 -24.30
C THR A 271 47.00 -32.54 -22.79
N THR A 272 47.27 -31.53 -21.97
CA THR A 272 47.34 -31.67 -20.50
C THR A 272 45.93 -31.75 -19.92
N ALA A 273 45.55 -32.90 -19.38
CA ALA A 273 44.25 -33.10 -18.75
C ALA A 273 44.01 -32.10 -17.60
N ILE A 274 42.80 -31.53 -17.55
CA ILE A 274 42.38 -30.59 -16.50
C ILE A 274 42.46 -31.27 -15.12
N PRO A 275 43.24 -30.73 -14.16
CA PRO A 275 43.15 -31.18 -12.78
C PRO A 275 41.82 -30.71 -12.19
N LEU A 276 41.01 -31.63 -11.64
CA LEU A 276 39.82 -31.25 -10.87
C LEU A 276 40.25 -30.60 -9.55
N THR A 277 40.40 -29.27 -9.56
CA THR A 277 40.52 -28.45 -8.37
C THR A 277 39.20 -28.43 -7.59
N ASN A 278 39.24 -27.95 -6.35
CA ASN A 278 38.01 -27.67 -5.61
C ASN A 278 37.16 -26.66 -6.41
N LEU A 279 35.92 -27.03 -6.72
CA LEU A 279 34.96 -26.16 -7.38
C LEU A 279 34.67 -24.97 -6.47
N LYS A 280 35.11 -23.76 -6.86
CA LYS A 280 34.51 -22.53 -6.33
C LYS A 280 33.04 -22.49 -6.74
N ARG A 281 32.22 -21.75 -5.99
CA ARG A 281 30.81 -21.60 -6.38
C ARG A 281 30.71 -20.78 -7.68
N PRO A 282 29.77 -21.04 -8.61
CA PRO A 282 29.69 -20.32 -9.88
C PRO A 282 29.44 -18.80 -9.76
N ASP A 283 28.92 -18.35 -8.62
CA ASP A 283 28.80 -16.96 -8.19
C ASP A 283 30.16 -16.27 -7.94
N GLN A 284 31.23 -17.01 -7.61
CA GLN A 284 32.54 -16.48 -7.24
C GLN A 284 33.54 -16.36 -8.42
N GLU A 285 33.18 -16.81 -9.62
CA GLU A 285 34.01 -16.69 -10.83
C GLU A 285 33.19 -16.14 -12.01
N TRP A 286 33.72 -15.18 -12.77
CA TRP A 286 33.04 -14.58 -13.93
C TRP A 286 32.76 -15.59 -15.05
N CYS A 287 33.67 -16.55 -15.23
CA CYS A 287 33.52 -17.80 -15.96
C CYS A 287 34.06 -18.94 -15.07
N VAL A 288 33.34 -20.06 -14.99
CA VAL A 288 33.79 -21.24 -14.22
C VAL A 288 35.08 -21.78 -14.87
N ASN A 289 36.09 -22.07 -14.05
CA ASN A 289 37.43 -22.45 -14.49
C ASN A 289 38.26 -21.32 -15.16
N SER A 290 37.92 -20.04 -14.94
CA SER A 290 38.68 -18.89 -15.47
C SER A 290 40.17 -18.92 -15.11
N TYR A 291 40.53 -19.49 -13.95
CA TYR A 291 41.93 -19.71 -13.54
C TYR A 291 42.75 -20.54 -14.55
N GLN A 292 42.12 -21.37 -15.40
CA GLN A 292 42.80 -22.12 -16.46
C GLN A 292 43.21 -21.22 -17.63
N LEU A 293 42.33 -20.28 -18.00
CA LEU A 293 42.62 -19.25 -19.01
C LEU A 293 43.74 -18.34 -18.51
N GLU A 294 43.68 -17.97 -17.23
CA GLU A 294 44.75 -17.21 -16.61
C GLU A 294 46.06 -17.99 -16.65
N ALA A 295 46.07 -19.26 -16.20
CA ALA A 295 47.26 -20.10 -16.23
C ALA A 295 47.84 -20.28 -17.65
N ALA A 296 47.00 -20.40 -18.68
CA ALA A 296 47.42 -20.46 -20.08
C ALA A 296 48.11 -19.15 -20.53
N LEU A 297 47.60 -17.98 -20.11
CA LEU A 297 48.27 -16.69 -20.36
C LEU A 297 49.55 -16.55 -19.51
N ARG A 298 49.54 -16.92 -18.22
CA ARG A 298 50.72 -16.92 -17.35
C ARG A 298 51.83 -17.84 -17.89
N ALA A 299 51.48 -18.93 -18.58
CA ALA A 299 52.45 -19.80 -19.23
C ALA A 299 53.28 -19.04 -20.28
N THR A 300 52.66 -18.18 -21.10
CA THR A 300 53.40 -17.35 -22.09
C THR A 300 54.43 -16.44 -21.44
N ALA A 301 54.09 -15.81 -20.31
CA ALA A 301 54.97 -14.90 -19.59
C ALA A 301 56.07 -15.61 -18.79
N SER A 302 55.81 -16.82 -18.29
CA SER A 302 56.70 -17.53 -17.35
C SER A 302 57.80 -18.38 -18.00
N VAL A 303 57.85 -18.52 -19.33
CA VAL A 303 58.91 -19.23 -20.06
C VAL A 303 60.34 -18.73 -19.69
N LYS A 304 60.49 -17.49 -19.20
CA LYS A 304 61.77 -16.94 -18.73
C LYS A 304 62.23 -17.36 -17.32
N LYS A 305 61.43 -18.00 -16.47
CA LYS A 305 61.85 -18.46 -15.11
C LYS A 305 61.17 -19.77 -14.67
N LYS A 306 61.95 -20.83 -14.45
CA LYS A 306 61.50 -22.17 -13.97
C LYS A 306 62.10 -22.56 -12.62
N GLY A 307 61.31 -23.26 -11.79
CA GLY A 307 61.80 -24.12 -10.69
C GLY A 307 60.95 -24.10 -9.40
N GLY A 308 60.37 -25.24 -8.98
CA GLY A 308 59.60 -25.37 -7.71
C GLY A 308 58.61 -26.54 -7.65
N ASN A 309 58.17 -26.96 -6.45
CA ASN A 309 57.40 -28.20 -6.14
C ASN A 309 56.64 -28.02 -4.78
N LYS A 310 55.66 -28.83 -4.30
CA LYS A 310 55.15 -30.17 -4.68
C LYS A 310 53.67 -30.41 -4.24
N LYS A 311 53.23 -31.67 -4.38
CA LYS A 311 51.98 -32.40 -3.95
C LYS A 311 51.91 -32.62 -2.41
N GLN A 312 50.86 -33.11 -1.70
CA GLN A 312 49.41 -33.50 -1.84
C GLN A 312 48.82 -33.67 -0.37
N HIS A 313 47.65 -34.20 0.05
CA HIS A 313 46.56 -35.03 -0.54
C HIS A 313 45.11 -34.77 0.02
N GLN A 314 44.43 -35.74 0.69
CA GLN A 314 42.96 -35.79 1.01
C GLN A 314 42.58 -36.85 2.08
N LYS A 315 41.40 -36.74 2.77
CA LYS A 315 40.24 -37.70 2.71
C LYS A 315 39.02 -37.35 3.63
N LYS A 316 37.94 -38.19 3.65
CA LYS A 316 36.53 -37.96 4.10
C LYS A 316 35.92 -39.15 4.90
N LEU A 317 34.78 -38.95 5.63
CA LEU A 317 33.47 -39.71 5.63
C LEU A 317 32.54 -39.25 6.82
N PHE A 318 31.23 -38.90 6.69
CA PHE A 318 29.92 -39.67 6.72
C PHE A 318 29.50 -40.34 8.06
N TYR A 319 28.27 -40.22 8.62
CA TYR A 319 26.99 -40.93 8.24
C TYR A 319 25.63 -40.31 8.81
N LYS A 320 24.47 -41.04 8.81
CA LYS A 320 23.02 -40.61 8.94
C LYS A 320 22.28 -41.13 10.26
N THR A 321 20.96 -41.03 10.63
CA THR A 321 19.61 -40.72 9.99
C THR A 321 18.40 -40.56 11.02
N LYS A 322 17.28 -39.84 10.67
CA LYS A 322 15.80 -40.05 11.04
C LYS A 322 15.28 -39.84 12.53
N LEU A 323 13.98 -39.75 12.96
CA LEU A 323 12.57 -39.51 12.40
C LEU A 323 11.41 -39.30 13.47
N GLN A 324 10.42 -38.38 13.27
CA GLN A 324 9.02 -38.23 13.86
C GLN A 324 8.82 -38.13 15.43
N HIS A 325 7.64 -37.91 16.10
CA HIS A 325 6.18 -37.76 15.78
C HIS A 325 5.41 -36.72 16.70
N LYS A 326 4.06 -36.78 16.89
CA LYS A 326 3.15 -35.76 17.55
C LYS A 326 1.63 -36.16 17.66
N SER A 327 0.81 -35.67 18.64
CA SER A 327 -0.70 -35.51 18.61
C SER A 327 -1.39 -34.90 19.89
N THR A 328 -2.60 -34.25 19.80
CA THR A 328 -3.75 -34.12 20.81
C THR A 328 -4.92 -33.14 20.35
N PHE A 329 -5.94 -32.81 21.18
CA PHE A 329 -7.37 -32.47 20.81
C PHE A 329 -8.07 -31.23 21.53
N THR A 330 -9.36 -30.90 21.20
CA THR A 330 -10.15 -29.70 21.68
C THR A 330 -11.71 -29.92 21.85
N ILE A 331 -12.46 -29.10 22.64
CA ILE A 331 -13.94 -29.17 22.95
C ILE A 331 -14.61 -27.75 23.19
N ALA A 332 -15.96 -27.57 23.13
CA ALA A 332 -16.73 -26.30 23.35
C ALA A 332 -18.18 -26.45 23.96
N MET A 333 -18.90 -25.35 24.33
CA MET A 333 -20.27 -25.32 25.00
C MET A 333 -21.22 -24.11 24.64
N VAL A 334 -22.44 -24.02 25.22
CA VAL A 334 -23.64 -23.22 24.76
C VAL A 334 -24.40 -22.45 25.90
N ARG A 335 -25.27 -21.46 25.59
CA ARG A 335 -26.08 -20.58 26.50
C ARG A 335 -27.64 -20.70 26.36
N GLY A 336 -28.43 -20.05 27.24
CA GLY A 336 -29.90 -20.25 27.39
C GLY A 336 -30.81 -19.02 27.66
N ASN A 337 -32.03 -19.26 28.19
CA ASN A 337 -33.28 -18.62 27.72
C ASN A 337 -33.95 -17.53 28.63
N TRP A 338 -33.24 -16.88 29.56
CA TRP A 338 -33.84 -15.90 30.50
C TRP A 338 -34.13 -14.53 29.88
N GLN A 339 -33.21 -14.05 29.04
CA GLN A 339 -33.07 -12.64 28.63
C GLN A 339 -34.30 -12.06 27.91
N LYS A 340 -34.96 -12.86 27.05
CA LYS A 340 -36.14 -12.47 26.25
C LYS A 340 -37.32 -11.87 27.03
N ARG A 341 -37.44 -12.12 28.34
CA ARG A 341 -38.56 -11.61 29.15
C ARG A 341 -38.34 -10.21 29.71
N VAL A 342 -37.10 -9.71 29.72
CA VAL A 342 -36.80 -8.33 30.13
C VAL A 342 -37.08 -7.36 28.98
N GLU A 343 -36.63 -7.72 27.78
CA GLU A 343 -36.70 -6.92 26.55
C GLU A 343 -38.13 -6.43 26.23
N LEU A 344 -39.13 -7.32 26.34
CA LEU A 344 -40.55 -7.01 26.09
C LEU A 344 -41.16 -5.97 27.03
N ALA A 345 -40.65 -5.84 28.26
CA ALA A 345 -41.24 -4.96 29.28
C ALA A 345 -40.90 -3.48 29.05
N ASP A 346 -39.70 -3.19 28.53
CA ASP A 346 -39.26 -1.82 28.27
C ASP A 346 -39.77 -1.26 26.94
N ALA A 347 -40.11 -2.11 25.96
CA ALA A 347 -40.77 -1.68 24.72
C ALA A 347 -42.06 -0.88 25.01
N ARG A 348 -42.98 -1.45 25.80
CA ARG A 348 -44.27 -0.83 26.17
C ARG A 348 -44.11 0.50 26.93
N ARG A 349 -43.00 0.68 27.67
CA ARG A 349 -42.68 1.92 28.40
C ARG A 349 -42.17 3.04 27.49
N LYS A 350 -41.55 2.72 26.35
CA LYS A 350 -41.09 3.71 25.35
C LYS A 350 -42.28 4.27 24.57
N GLU A 351 -43.16 3.39 24.09
CA GLU A 351 -44.32 3.73 23.26
C GLU A 351 -45.27 4.74 23.94
N ALA A 352 -45.59 4.51 25.22
CA ALA A 352 -46.46 5.40 25.99
C ALA A 352 -45.91 6.83 26.13
N LYS A 353 -44.58 7.01 26.15
CA LYS A 353 -43.94 8.34 26.17
C LYS A 353 -44.06 9.04 24.81
N GLN A 354 -43.84 8.32 23.70
CA GLN A 354 -43.96 8.86 22.33
C GLN A 354 -45.39 9.36 22.05
N ARG A 355 -46.42 8.60 22.47
CA ARG A 355 -47.84 8.99 22.34
C ARG A 355 -48.18 10.30 23.08
N LYS A 356 -47.48 10.64 24.18
CA LYS A 356 -47.65 11.93 24.88
C LYS A 356 -47.02 13.07 24.09
N GLN A 357 -45.74 12.93 23.72
CA GLN A 357 -44.97 13.96 23.02
C GLN A 357 -45.69 14.42 21.74
N LYS A 358 -46.09 13.48 20.88
CA LYS A 358 -46.77 13.74 19.59
C LYS A 358 -48.08 14.54 19.73
N ASN A 359 -48.72 14.56 20.91
CA ASN A 359 -49.91 15.36 21.20
C ASN A 359 -49.61 16.76 21.75
N GLU A 360 -48.40 17.00 22.26
CA GLU A 360 -47.92 18.31 22.70
C GLU A 360 -47.34 19.07 21.50
N ASP A 361 -46.52 18.41 20.67
CA ASP A 361 -45.99 18.94 19.40
C ASP A 361 -47.12 19.42 18.46
N ARG A 362 -48.21 18.63 18.36
CA ARG A 362 -49.40 18.94 17.56
C ARG A 362 -50.24 20.11 18.07
N LYS A 363 -50.11 20.49 19.35
CA LYS A 363 -50.73 21.73 19.86
C LYS A 363 -49.88 22.92 19.49
N GLN A 364 -48.58 22.83 19.74
CA GLN A 364 -47.62 23.90 19.45
C GLN A 364 -47.61 24.26 17.95
N SER A 365 -47.61 23.26 17.08
CA SER A 365 -47.66 23.43 15.61
C SER A 365 -48.88 24.24 15.13
N LYS A 366 -50.01 24.20 15.85
CA LYS A 366 -51.22 24.95 15.48
C LYS A 366 -51.13 26.43 15.84
N LEU A 367 -50.40 26.79 16.90
CA LEU A 367 -50.17 28.18 17.28
C LEU A 367 -49.31 28.87 16.21
N TRP A 368 -48.19 28.25 15.84
CA TRP A 368 -47.29 28.75 14.80
C TRP A 368 -47.99 28.97 13.45
N VAL A 369 -48.93 28.09 13.06
CA VAL A 369 -49.71 28.27 11.82
C VAL A 369 -50.77 29.38 11.94
N GLN A 370 -51.28 29.67 13.14
CA GLN A 370 -52.14 30.85 13.37
C GLN A 370 -51.34 32.16 13.23
N ASP A 371 -50.08 32.19 13.67
CA ASP A 371 -49.20 33.35 13.49
C ASP A 371 -48.85 33.57 12.01
N LEU A 372 -48.57 32.49 11.27
CA LEU A 372 -48.42 32.53 9.81
C LEU A 372 -49.67 33.11 9.12
N PHE A 373 -50.87 32.67 9.52
CA PHE A 373 -52.12 33.12 8.91
C PHE A 373 -52.37 34.61 9.14
N GLN A 374 -52.13 35.12 10.35
CA GLN A 374 -52.19 36.55 10.64
C GLN A 374 -51.24 37.35 9.73
N LEU A 375 -50.01 36.86 9.51
CA LEU A 375 -49.01 37.54 8.69
C LEU A 375 -49.36 37.48 7.19
N LEU A 376 -49.82 36.34 6.68
CA LEU A 376 -50.30 36.22 5.29
C LEU A 376 -51.49 37.14 5.02
N ASP A 377 -52.46 37.20 5.95
CA ASP A 377 -53.66 38.04 5.80
C ASP A 377 -53.31 39.53 5.78
N LYS A 378 -52.45 39.96 6.72
CA LYS A 378 -51.89 41.32 6.80
C LYS A 378 -51.23 41.77 5.48
N HIS A 379 -50.70 40.83 4.69
CA HIS A 379 -50.03 41.11 3.42
C HIS A 379 -50.78 40.58 2.17
N THR A 380 -52.07 40.24 2.27
CA THR A 380 -52.92 39.73 1.17
C THR A 380 -52.75 40.51 -0.14
N ASN A 381 -52.71 41.85 -0.07
CA ASN A 381 -52.56 42.74 -1.23
C ASN A 381 -51.24 42.52 -2.01
N LEU A 382 -50.16 42.13 -1.33
CA LEU A 382 -48.88 41.79 -1.97
C LEU A 382 -48.88 40.38 -2.57
N LEU A 383 -49.62 39.46 -1.95
CA LEU A 383 -49.71 38.04 -2.32
C LEU A 383 -50.69 37.77 -3.48
N SER A 384 -51.59 38.71 -3.75
CA SER A 384 -52.53 38.71 -4.89
C SER A 384 -51.89 38.23 -6.21
N GLY A 385 -52.46 37.20 -6.83
CA GLY A 385 -51.98 36.63 -8.09
C GLY A 385 -50.72 35.76 -7.99
N ARG A 386 -50.27 35.39 -6.78
CA ARG A 386 -49.15 34.47 -6.55
C ARG A 386 -49.66 33.09 -6.12
N GLN A 387 -48.85 32.07 -6.38
CA GLN A 387 -49.09 30.71 -5.88
C GLN A 387 -48.37 30.53 -4.53
N ILE A 388 -49.09 30.01 -3.54
CA ILE A 388 -48.50 29.50 -2.30
C ILE A 388 -48.17 28.02 -2.52
N HIS A 389 -46.98 27.61 -2.09
CA HIS A 389 -46.59 26.22 -1.99
C HIS A 389 -46.63 25.80 -0.53
N LEU A 390 -47.48 24.82 -0.20
CA LEU A 390 -47.50 24.16 1.11
C LEU A 390 -46.88 22.77 1.00
N TRP A 391 -46.29 22.31 2.10
CA TRP A 391 -45.86 20.94 2.30
C TRP A 391 -46.45 20.40 3.61
N THR A 392 -47.14 19.25 3.56
CA THR A 392 -47.93 18.71 4.68
C THR A 392 -47.56 17.26 4.99
N ASP A 393 -47.58 16.83 6.25
CA ASP A 393 -47.28 15.43 6.63
C ASP A 393 -48.48 14.47 6.48
N THR A 394 -49.67 15.02 6.21
CA THR A 394 -50.91 14.28 6.00
C THR A 394 -51.35 14.36 4.53
N LEU A 395 -51.82 13.22 4.00
CA LEU A 395 -52.22 13.03 2.60
C LEU A 395 -53.49 13.84 2.28
N PRO A 396 -53.54 14.61 1.18
CA PRO A 396 -54.78 15.20 0.69
C PRO A 396 -55.84 14.14 0.37
N SER A 397 -57.10 14.34 0.78
CA SER A 397 -58.22 13.46 0.42
C SER A 397 -58.50 13.38 -1.09
N ASP A 398 -57.99 14.36 -1.83
CA ASP A 398 -58.10 14.46 -3.29
C ASP A 398 -56.95 13.72 -3.99
N GLY A 399 -56.02 13.16 -3.21
CA GLY A 399 -55.02 12.22 -3.70
C GLY A 399 -55.67 10.94 -4.22
N PRO A 400 -55.06 10.24 -5.20
CA PRO A 400 -55.61 9.00 -5.73
C PRO A 400 -55.77 7.96 -4.61
N PRO A 401 -56.86 7.16 -4.62
CA PRO A 401 -57.21 6.27 -3.52
C PRO A 401 -56.16 5.17 -3.35
N LEU A 402 -55.39 5.27 -2.26
CA LEU A 402 -54.38 4.26 -1.90
C LEU A 402 -55.00 3.00 -1.26
N LEU A 403 -56.26 3.09 -0.81
CA LEU A 403 -56.96 2.08 -0.02
C LEU A 403 -57.94 1.23 -0.84
N ASP A 404 -58.57 1.78 -1.89
CA ASP A 404 -59.48 1.04 -2.80
C ASP A 404 -58.78 -0.12 -3.56
N LEU A 405 -57.45 -0.23 -3.45
CA LEU A 405 -56.65 -1.33 -3.99
C LEU A 405 -56.42 -2.49 -2.99
N ILE A 406 -57.02 -2.44 -1.78
CA ILE A 406 -56.84 -3.43 -0.72
C ILE A 406 -58.11 -4.29 -0.49
N ASP A 407 -59.30 -3.69 -0.53
CA ASP A 407 -60.54 -4.36 -0.10
C ASP A 407 -61.20 -5.29 -1.16
N ASP A 408 -60.84 -5.18 -2.44
CA ASP A 408 -61.62 -5.75 -3.54
C ASP A 408 -61.34 -7.25 -3.87
N GLU A 409 -60.33 -7.89 -3.24
CA GLU A 409 -59.95 -9.29 -3.54
C GLU A 409 -60.59 -10.35 -2.61
N TYR A 410 -61.47 -9.98 -1.67
CA TYR A 410 -62.04 -10.92 -0.68
C TYR A 410 -63.51 -11.38 -0.88
N SER A 411 -64.09 -11.25 -2.09
CA SER A 411 -65.44 -11.78 -2.34
C SER A 411 -65.74 -12.34 -3.75
N SER A 412 -65.26 -13.55 -4.08
CA SER A 412 -66.06 -14.49 -4.91
C SER A 412 -65.61 -15.96 -4.93
N SER A 413 -66.20 -16.82 -4.09
CA SER A 413 -66.37 -18.24 -4.43
C SER A 413 -67.85 -18.64 -4.35
N LYS A 414 -68.40 -19.12 -5.47
CA LYS A 414 -69.84 -19.37 -5.62
C LYS A 414 -70.23 -20.73 -5.07
N ARG A 415 -71.18 -20.77 -4.13
CA ARG A 415 -72.23 -21.80 -4.12
C ARG A 415 -73.58 -21.14 -4.37
N ARG A 416 -74.21 -21.50 -5.50
CA ARG A 416 -75.54 -21.03 -5.90
C ARG A 416 -76.61 -22.03 -5.47
N SER A 417 -77.80 -21.51 -5.14
CA SER A 417 -79.11 -22.18 -5.16
C SER A 417 -79.33 -23.37 -4.19
N ARG A 418 -80.52 -23.59 -3.62
CA ARG A 418 -81.80 -22.85 -3.66
C ARG A 418 -82.67 -23.32 -2.47
N GLY A 419 -83.57 -22.47 -1.97
CA GLY A 419 -84.64 -22.87 -1.03
C GLY A 419 -85.03 -21.76 -0.07
N ASN A 420 -86.30 -21.36 -0.07
CA ASN A 420 -86.87 -20.33 0.82
C ASN A 420 -87.79 -21.00 1.86
N SER A 421 -88.27 -20.19 2.82
CA SER A 421 -89.41 -20.47 3.73
C SER A 421 -89.10 -21.46 4.87
N ILE A 422 -89.72 -21.40 6.06
CA ILE A 422 -90.29 -20.32 6.90
C ILE A 422 -90.62 -20.97 8.29
N THR A 423 -90.70 -20.17 9.36
CA THR A 423 -91.23 -20.52 10.72
C THR A 423 -90.67 -21.74 11.49
N GLU A 424 -90.18 -21.43 12.70
CA GLU A 424 -90.54 -22.05 14.00
C GLU A 424 -90.24 -23.53 14.37
N SER A 425 -89.92 -23.67 15.67
CA SER A 425 -90.26 -24.79 16.57
C SER A 425 -89.45 -26.11 16.53
N ASP A 426 -88.68 -26.28 17.62
CA ASP A 426 -88.79 -27.39 18.60
C ASP A 426 -88.38 -28.87 18.35
N VAL A 427 -87.85 -29.43 19.45
CA VAL A 427 -88.14 -30.77 20.01
C VAL A 427 -87.59 -32.05 19.31
N THR A 428 -86.34 -32.36 19.70
CA THR A 428 -85.89 -33.67 20.27
C THR A 428 -85.45 -34.89 19.43
N ARG A 429 -84.51 -35.62 20.07
CA ARG A 429 -84.41 -37.10 20.23
C ARG A 429 -83.92 -38.02 19.09
N LYS A 430 -82.80 -38.68 19.42
CA LYS A 430 -82.54 -40.14 19.31
C LYS A 430 -82.72 -40.82 17.94
N GLY A 431 -81.59 -41.13 17.28
CA GLY A 431 -81.53 -42.04 16.12
C GLY A 431 -80.39 -43.08 16.21
N ARG A 432 -80.74 -44.29 16.67
CA ARG A 432 -79.99 -45.55 16.41
C ARG A 432 -79.92 -45.82 14.87
N SER A 433 -79.02 -46.61 14.29
CA SER A 433 -77.89 -47.44 14.79
C SER A 433 -77.21 -48.17 13.62
N ASN A 434 -76.07 -48.83 13.88
CA ASN A 434 -75.56 -50.04 13.17
C ASN A 434 -75.00 -49.84 11.74
N SER A 435 -74.04 -50.63 11.22
CA SER A 435 -73.11 -51.62 11.84
C SER A 435 -72.11 -52.16 10.76
N VAL A 436 -71.15 -53.03 11.17
CA VAL A 436 -70.40 -54.00 10.30
C VAL A 436 -69.33 -53.39 9.34
N THR A 437 -68.06 -53.85 9.27
CA THR A 437 -67.23 -54.74 10.13
C THR A 437 -65.72 -54.40 10.01
N GLU A 438 -64.96 -54.85 11.02
CA GLU A 438 -63.59 -55.45 11.02
C GLU A 438 -62.61 -55.17 9.85
N HIS A 439 -61.32 -54.86 10.06
CA HIS A 439 -60.39 -55.53 10.99
C HIS A 439 -59.36 -54.63 11.69
N LYS A 440 -58.71 -55.20 12.73
CA LYS A 440 -57.58 -54.70 13.56
C LYS A 440 -56.41 -55.71 13.42
N PRO A 441 -55.12 -55.43 13.75
CA PRO A 441 -54.73 -54.93 15.09
C PRO A 441 -53.35 -54.23 15.35
N LYS A 442 -53.39 -53.17 16.20
CA LYS A 442 -52.39 -52.81 17.26
C LYS A 442 -50.97 -52.38 16.77
N LYS A 443 -50.14 -51.61 17.50
CA LYS A 443 -50.09 -51.09 18.89
C LYS A 443 -49.83 -49.55 18.82
N LYS A 444 -50.64 -48.67 19.43
CA LYS A 444 -50.64 -48.18 20.84
C LYS A 444 -49.49 -47.24 21.26
N VAL A 445 -49.86 -45.96 21.52
CA VAL A 445 -49.64 -45.17 22.78
C VAL A 445 -48.22 -44.60 23.01
N HIS A 446 -48.00 -43.33 23.45
CA HIS A 446 -48.73 -42.49 24.42
C HIS A 446 -48.78 -40.97 24.07
N PRO A 447 -49.81 -40.19 24.49
CA PRO A 447 -49.91 -38.75 24.21
C PRO A 447 -49.56 -37.81 25.40
N ARG A 448 -49.34 -36.52 25.06
CA ARG A 448 -49.46 -35.27 25.85
C ARG A 448 -49.73 -34.14 24.83
N SER A 449 -50.88 -33.46 24.84
CA SER A 449 -51.16 -32.15 25.48
C SER A 449 -50.26 -31.00 24.97
N ARG A 450 -50.77 -29.82 24.62
CA ARG A 450 -52.03 -29.18 25.05
C ARG A 450 -52.59 -28.16 24.01
N GLU A 451 -53.79 -27.64 24.28
CA GLU A 451 -54.47 -26.52 23.61
C GLU A 451 -53.53 -25.39 23.11
N ALA A 452 -53.91 -24.78 21.97
CA ALA A 452 -53.42 -23.46 21.55
C ALA A 452 -54.58 -22.47 21.68
N GLU A 453 -54.35 -21.37 22.38
CA GLU A 453 -55.32 -20.27 22.50
C GLU A 453 -55.25 -19.36 21.27
N GLN A 454 -56.39 -18.83 20.86
CA GLN A 454 -56.54 -18.02 19.65
C GLN A 454 -56.67 -16.55 20.05
N ASP A 455 -55.52 -15.88 20.15
CA ASP A 455 -55.43 -14.49 20.58
C ASP A 455 -55.72 -13.54 19.40
N ASN A 456 -56.76 -12.71 19.52
CA ASN A 456 -57.15 -11.73 18.51
C ASN A 456 -56.55 -10.38 18.89
N GLY A 457 -55.32 -10.12 18.45
CA GLY A 457 -54.70 -8.80 18.54
C GLY A 457 -55.29 -7.83 17.51
N ASP A 458 -55.70 -6.64 17.95
CA ASP A 458 -55.90 -5.49 17.06
C ASP A 458 -54.52 -4.99 16.60
N ASP A 459 -54.00 -5.54 15.51
CA ASP A 459 -52.77 -5.05 14.86
C ASP A 459 -53.00 -3.62 14.35
N ALA A 460 -52.45 -2.65 15.09
CA ALA A 460 -52.52 -1.25 14.72
C ALA A 460 -51.71 -1.00 13.45
N VAL A 461 -52.40 -0.79 12.33
CA VAL A 461 -51.81 -0.57 10.99
C VAL A 461 -50.72 0.50 11.04
N GLU A 462 -49.46 0.08 10.93
CA GLU A 462 -48.34 1.02 10.81
C GLU A 462 -48.48 1.84 9.52
N LEU A 463 -48.32 3.16 9.65
CA LEU A 463 -48.31 4.04 8.49
C LEU A 463 -47.02 3.79 7.69
N PRO A 464 -47.11 3.53 6.37
CA PRO A 464 -45.96 3.09 5.59
C PRO A 464 -44.91 4.20 5.46
N LEU A 465 -43.78 4.04 6.15
CA LEU A 465 -42.64 4.96 6.10
C LEU A 465 -42.07 5.07 4.69
N LEU A 466 -41.67 6.27 4.28
CA LEU A 466 -41.18 6.53 2.93
C LEU A 466 -39.69 6.20 2.80
N CYS A 467 -39.30 5.52 1.73
CA CYS A 467 -37.87 5.31 1.43
C CYS A 467 -37.22 6.64 1.04
N ARG A 468 -36.35 7.18 1.91
CA ARG A 468 -35.60 8.42 1.69
C ARG A 468 -34.81 8.40 0.38
N SER A 469 -34.16 7.27 0.07
CA SER A 469 -33.40 7.09 -1.17
C SER A 469 -34.29 7.15 -2.41
N HIS A 470 -35.45 6.47 -2.38
CA HIS A 470 -36.41 6.53 -3.49
C HIS A 470 -37.01 7.92 -3.67
N PHE A 471 -37.31 8.62 -2.56
CA PHE A 471 -37.91 9.95 -2.59
C PHE A 471 -36.96 11.01 -3.16
N LEU A 472 -35.70 11.02 -2.72
CA LEU A 472 -34.71 12.02 -3.15
C LEU A 472 -34.13 11.70 -4.53
N PHE A 473 -33.82 10.43 -4.82
CA PHE A 473 -33.06 10.04 -6.01
C PHE A 473 -33.89 9.31 -7.08
N GLY A 474 -35.17 9.04 -6.83
CA GLY A 474 -36.04 8.28 -7.76
C GLY A 474 -35.63 6.82 -7.94
N LYS A 475 -34.76 6.30 -7.08
CA LYS A 475 -34.20 4.94 -7.12
C LYS A 475 -33.92 4.45 -5.71
N CYS A 476 -34.16 3.17 -5.47
CA CYS A 476 -33.70 2.47 -4.27
C CYS A 476 -32.98 1.20 -4.73
N GLU A 477 -31.75 0.98 -4.27
CA GLU A 477 -30.92 -0.15 -4.72
C GLU A 477 -31.58 -1.48 -4.34
N GLU A 478 -32.20 -1.54 -3.16
CA GLU A 478 -33.00 -2.66 -2.64
C GLU A 478 -34.30 -2.95 -3.43
N ALA A 479 -34.72 -2.05 -4.33
CA ALA A 479 -35.82 -2.31 -5.26
C ALA A 479 -35.35 -2.96 -6.58
N SER A 480 -34.06 -2.78 -6.92
CA SER A 480 -33.53 -3.11 -8.24
C SER A 480 -33.00 -4.54 -8.40
N SER A 481 -32.98 -5.34 -7.32
CA SER A 481 -32.63 -6.77 -7.30
C SER A 481 -33.72 -7.65 -7.92
N GLY A 482 -33.88 -7.58 -9.25
CA GLY A 482 -35.01 -8.13 -10.00
C GLY A 482 -35.24 -9.66 -9.90
N ARG A 483 -36.54 -10.02 -9.97
CA ARG A 483 -37.12 -11.39 -9.93
C ARG A 483 -36.28 -12.48 -10.62
N LYS A 484 -35.44 -13.21 -9.87
CA LYS A 484 -34.99 -14.57 -10.25
C LYS A 484 -35.93 -15.60 -9.61
N LYS A 485 -36.82 -16.21 -10.42
CA LYS A 485 -37.69 -17.31 -9.96
C LYS A 485 -36.85 -18.45 -9.37
N GLY A 486 -37.03 -18.75 -8.09
CA GLY A 486 -36.47 -19.94 -7.43
C GLY A 486 -35.60 -19.72 -6.18
N ALA A 487 -35.51 -18.51 -5.62
CA ALA A 487 -34.81 -18.27 -4.35
C ALA A 487 -35.72 -17.51 -3.35
N THR A 488 -36.00 -18.12 -2.20
CA THR A 488 -36.69 -17.50 -1.06
C THR A 488 -35.66 -16.83 -0.15
N ASN A 489 -35.57 -15.50 -0.18
CA ASN A 489 -34.81 -14.69 0.79
C ASN A 489 -35.35 -13.25 0.80
N ASN A 490 -35.47 -12.67 1.98
CA ASN A 490 -36.28 -11.45 2.22
C ASN A 490 -35.50 -10.14 1.98
N ASN A 491 -34.93 -9.98 0.78
CA ASN A 491 -34.29 -8.72 0.36
C ASN A 491 -35.18 -7.94 -0.63
N TYR A 492 -36.16 -7.23 -0.07
CA TYR A 492 -36.86 -6.12 -0.70
C TYR A 492 -36.87 -4.95 0.29
N CYS A 493 -36.84 -3.71 -0.20
CA CYS A 493 -36.97 -2.55 0.67
C CYS A 493 -38.31 -2.59 1.41
N ARG A 494 -38.29 -2.37 2.73
CA ARG A 494 -39.49 -2.40 3.58
C ARG A 494 -40.32 -1.10 3.52
N HIS A 495 -39.77 -0.06 2.92
CA HIS A 495 -40.33 1.28 2.91
C HIS A 495 -41.07 1.58 1.61
N PHE A 496 -42.04 2.49 1.68
CA PHE A 496 -42.86 2.88 0.54
C PHE A 496 -42.02 3.51 -0.57
N HIS A 497 -42.25 3.04 -1.80
CA HIS A 497 -41.71 3.60 -3.03
C HIS A 497 -42.85 4.22 -3.82
N TYR A 498 -42.77 5.53 -4.11
CA TYR A 498 -43.69 6.19 -5.03
C TYR A 498 -43.72 5.45 -6.38
N PRO A 499 -44.88 4.94 -6.83
CA PRO A 499 -44.99 4.36 -8.16
C PRO A 499 -44.56 5.35 -9.24
N ASN A 500 -43.99 4.87 -10.35
CA ASN A 500 -43.32 5.68 -11.39
C ASN A 500 -44.12 6.84 -12.03
N HIS A 501 -45.41 7.00 -11.69
CA HIS A 501 -46.29 8.08 -12.13
C HIS A 501 -46.54 9.18 -11.07
N PHE A 502 -46.14 8.97 -9.81
CA PHE A 502 -46.13 10.01 -8.77
C PHE A 502 -44.82 10.78 -8.81
N LYS A 503 -44.89 12.12 -8.85
CA LYS A 503 -43.69 12.97 -8.94
C LYS A 503 -42.90 12.94 -7.62
N THR A 504 -41.78 12.21 -7.58
CA THR A 504 -40.77 12.35 -6.51
C THR A 504 -40.15 13.76 -6.52
N LEU A 505 -39.44 14.20 -5.47
CA LEU A 505 -38.81 15.54 -5.47
C LEU A 505 -37.87 15.71 -6.68
N GLY A 506 -37.04 14.71 -6.96
CA GLY A 506 -36.17 14.68 -8.14
C GLY A 506 -36.92 14.66 -9.48
N GLN A 507 -38.18 14.23 -9.52
CA GLN A 507 -39.02 14.28 -10.73
C GLN A 507 -39.81 15.58 -10.85
N VAL A 508 -40.34 16.15 -9.76
CA VAL A 508 -40.93 17.51 -9.76
C VAL A 508 -39.94 18.52 -10.37
N LEU A 509 -38.66 18.35 -10.06
CA LEU A 509 -37.56 19.18 -10.57
C LEU A 509 -37.08 18.81 -12.00
N ASN A 510 -37.65 17.79 -12.66
CA ASN A 510 -37.20 17.31 -13.99
C ASN A 510 -38.31 16.98 -15.01
N THR A 511 -39.59 16.85 -14.65
CA THR A 511 -40.62 16.36 -15.59
C THR A 511 -40.97 17.37 -16.69
N LYS A 512 -40.66 17.00 -17.94
CA LYS A 512 -41.48 17.37 -19.11
C LYS A 512 -42.63 16.35 -19.21
N ASP A 513 -43.88 16.80 -19.37
CA ASP A 513 -45.06 15.92 -19.28
C ASP A 513 -45.30 15.06 -20.54
N THR A 514 -45.86 13.85 -20.36
CA THR A 514 -47.03 13.30 -21.12
C THR A 514 -47.52 11.96 -20.52
N ARG A 515 -48.61 11.35 -21.06
CA ARG A 515 -49.50 10.38 -20.37
C ARG A 515 -49.53 8.96 -20.98
N SER A 516 -49.92 7.97 -20.15
CA SER A 516 -50.97 6.92 -20.36
C SER A 516 -50.63 5.41 -20.26
N ASN A 517 -51.56 4.69 -19.60
CA ASN A 517 -51.94 3.25 -19.64
C ASN A 517 -51.11 2.14 -18.93
N GLN A 518 -51.76 0.99 -18.65
CA GLN A 518 -51.48 0.01 -17.57
C GLN A 518 -51.46 -1.47 -18.04
N HIS A 519 -50.83 -2.41 -17.29
CA HIS A 519 -51.41 -3.66 -16.69
C HIS A 519 -50.38 -4.74 -16.17
N GLU A 520 -50.86 -5.64 -15.28
CA GLU A 520 -50.36 -7.01 -14.89
C GLU A 520 -49.18 -7.29 -13.88
N LEU A 521 -49.48 -7.20 -12.56
CA LEU A 521 -49.59 -8.30 -11.54
C LEU A 521 -48.42 -9.14 -10.89
N ILE A 522 -48.82 -9.75 -9.73
CA ILE A 522 -48.30 -10.90 -8.92
C ILE A 522 -47.30 -10.67 -7.74
N ALA A 523 -47.85 -10.54 -6.51
CA ALA A 523 -47.62 -11.28 -5.22
C ALA A 523 -46.21 -11.78 -4.73
N CYS A 524 -45.90 -11.98 -3.42
CA CYS A 524 -46.49 -11.60 -2.09
C CYS A 524 -45.52 -11.92 -0.89
N ASP A 525 -45.96 -11.58 0.34
CA ASP A 525 -45.58 -12.05 1.71
C ASP A 525 -44.34 -11.51 2.48
N ALA A 526 -44.50 -11.41 3.81
CA ALA A 526 -43.57 -10.81 4.79
C ALA A 526 -43.70 -11.39 6.23
N SER A 527 -42.77 -11.07 7.16
CA SER A 527 -42.95 -11.21 8.62
C SER A 527 -41.85 -10.51 9.48
N LEU A 528 -42.32 -9.98 10.63
CA LEU A 528 -41.72 -9.49 11.89
C LEU A 528 -40.35 -10.08 12.38
N GLU A 529 -39.54 -9.52 13.30
CA GLU A 529 -39.09 -8.12 13.58
C GLU A 529 -37.71 -8.14 14.34
N GLU A 530 -37.17 -7.24 15.19
CA GLU A 530 -37.56 -6.12 16.10
C GLU A 530 -36.23 -5.42 16.60
N PRO A 531 -36.15 -4.30 17.37
CA PRO A 531 -36.86 -3.00 17.42
C PRO A 531 -35.97 -1.78 16.99
N PHE A 532 -36.52 -0.56 17.05
CA PHE A 532 -35.99 0.67 16.43
C PHE A 532 -35.03 1.55 17.26
N GLU A 533 -33.92 1.96 16.63
CA GLU A 533 -33.60 3.39 16.47
C GLU A 533 -34.29 3.89 15.19
N THR A 534 -34.52 5.21 15.01
CA THR A 534 -35.13 5.74 13.77
C THR A 534 -34.26 5.40 12.56
N GLU A 535 -34.74 4.50 11.70
CA GLU A 535 -33.96 3.94 10.59
C GLU A 535 -33.48 5.05 9.64
N ALA A 536 -32.15 5.17 9.48
CA ALA A 536 -31.50 6.35 8.89
C ALA A 536 -31.90 6.69 7.43
N ASN A 537 -32.59 5.76 6.75
CA ASN A 537 -33.10 5.88 5.38
C ASN A 537 -34.64 6.02 5.30
N THR A 538 -35.32 6.33 6.40
CA THR A 538 -36.75 6.64 6.42
C THR A 538 -37.02 8.14 6.41
N MET A 539 -38.21 8.53 5.96
CA MET A 539 -38.81 9.84 6.17
C MET A 539 -40.32 9.67 6.40
N ASP A 540 -40.92 10.56 7.18
CA ASP A 540 -42.37 10.80 7.11
C ASP A 540 -42.74 11.26 5.69
N MET A 541 -43.91 10.85 5.18
CA MET A 541 -44.37 11.30 3.87
C MET A 541 -44.75 12.79 3.92
N ILE A 542 -44.19 13.58 3.01
CA ILE A 542 -44.49 15.01 2.87
C ILE A 542 -45.15 15.25 1.51
N TYR A 543 -46.37 15.77 1.52
CA TYR A 543 -47.21 15.99 0.35
C TYR A 543 -47.18 17.48 -0.04
N HIS A 544 -46.98 17.76 -1.33
CA HIS A 544 -47.00 19.13 -1.85
C HIS A 544 -48.45 19.54 -2.20
N VAL A 545 -48.88 20.68 -1.67
CA VAL A 545 -50.20 21.26 -1.93
C VAL A 545 -50.02 22.70 -2.46
N PRO A 546 -50.09 22.93 -3.78
CA PRO A 546 -50.14 24.28 -4.33
C PRO A 546 -51.53 24.90 -4.07
N ILE A 547 -51.55 26.21 -3.80
CA ILE A 547 -52.77 27.01 -3.63
C ILE A 547 -52.62 28.32 -4.41
N ASP A 548 -53.51 28.54 -5.37
CA ASP A 548 -53.58 29.78 -6.15
C ASP A 548 -54.41 30.83 -5.40
N LEU A 549 -53.82 31.98 -5.07
CA LEU A 549 -54.53 33.05 -4.38
C LEU A 549 -55.40 33.87 -5.33
N ASN A 550 -56.72 33.82 -5.09
CA ASN A 550 -57.67 34.67 -5.80
C ASN A 550 -57.71 36.08 -5.17
N ILE A 551 -57.65 37.10 -6.01
CA ILE A 551 -57.38 38.51 -5.71
C ILE A 551 -58.31 39.13 -4.65
N ASN A 552 -59.52 38.58 -4.48
CA ASN A 552 -60.61 39.17 -3.70
C ASN A 552 -60.95 38.42 -2.39
N LYS A 553 -59.99 37.68 -1.79
CA LYS A 553 -60.22 36.92 -0.54
C LYS A 553 -59.06 36.99 0.43
N ILE A 554 -59.39 36.83 1.71
CA ILE A 554 -58.45 36.61 2.81
C ILE A 554 -57.60 35.36 2.51
N CYS A 555 -56.30 35.41 2.80
CA CYS A 555 -55.36 34.33 2.47
C CYS A 555 -55.60 33.10 3.36
N SER A 556 -55.75 33.29 4.67
CA SER A 556 -56.03 32.23 5.64
C SER A 556 -57.35 31.51 5.37
N ASP A 557 -58.41 32.22 4.98
CA ASP A 557 -59.67 31.62 4.50
C ASP A 557 -59.43 30.72 3.29
N SER A 558 -58.64 31.20 2.32
CA SER A 558 -58.37 30.47 1.07
C SER A 558 -57.51 29.22 1.31
N ILE A 559 -56.53 29.32 2.21
CA ILE A 559 -55.68 28.19 2.64
C ILE A 559 -56.46 27.19 3.47
N SER A 560 -57.14 27.65 4.54
CA SER A 560 -57.95 26.83 5.43
C SER A 560 -59.04 26.11 4.66
N LYS A 561 -59.69 26.80 3.71
CA LYS A 561 -60.64 26.18 2.80
C LYS A 561 -59.98 25.05 2.02
N SER A 562 -58.91 25.30 1.27
CA SER A 562 -58.30 24.25 0.43
C SER A 562 -57.74 23.07 1.24
N LEU A 563 -57.19 23.32 2.43
CA LEU A 563 -56.76 22.26 3.36
C LEU A 563 -57.95 21.47 3.92
N SER A 564 -59.08 22.13 4.24
CA SER A 564 -60.30 21.46 4.71
C SER A 564 -61.00 20.64 3.61
N GLU A 565 -61.02 21.13 2.36
CA GLU A 565 -61.45 20.37 1.18
C GLU A 565 -60.61 19.10 1.02
N LYS A 566 -59.30 19.21 1.27
CA LYS A 566 -58.31 18.12 1.26
C LYS A 566 -58.21 17.32 2.57
N LYS A 567 -59.04 17.59 3.59
CA LYS A 567 -59.03 16.98 4.94
C LYS A 567 -57.69 17.03 5.71
N ILE A 568 -56.81 17.96 5.39
CA ILE A 568 -55.53 18.17 6.10
C ILE A 568 -55.74 19.11 7.28
N LEU A 569 -55.15 18.83 8.45
CA LEU A 569 -55.24 19.70 9.62
C LEU A 569 -54.16 20.79 9.56
N LEU A 570 -54.42 21.94 10.20
CA LEU A 570 -53.44 23.03 10.28
C LEU A 570 -52.13 22.64 11.00
N SER A 571 -52.17 21.64 11.90
CA SER A 571 -50.96 21.08 12.55
C SER A 571 -49.99 20.42 11.58
N ASP A 572 -50.47 20.02 10.41
CA ASP A 572 -49.82 19.06 9.53
C ASP A 572 -48.94 19.78 8.49
N ILE A 573 -49.04 21.12 8.40
CA ILE A 573 -48.19 21.98 7.57
C ILE A 573 -46.77 21.97 8.14
N VAL A 574 -45.81 21.53 7.33
CA VAL A 574 -44.38 21.49 7.67
C VAL A 574 -43.66 22.74 7.15
N TYR A 575 -43.93 23.15 5.91
CA TYR A 575 -43.30 24.30 5.26
C TYR A 575 -44.30 25.11 4.43
N VAL A 576 -44.09 26.43 4.33
CA VAL A 576 -44.83 27.33 3.43
C VAL A 576 -43.88 28.27 2.71
N ALA A 577 -43.97 28.34 1.38
CA ALA A 577 -43.18 29.25 0.56
C ALA A 577 -44.02 30.00 -0.50
N VAL A 578 -43.63 31.23 -0.82
CA VAL A 578 -44.24 32.07 -1.88
C VAL A 578 -43.13 32.67 -2.72
N ASN A 579 -43.25 32.58 -4.05
CA ASN A 579 -42.25 33.06 -5.01
C ASN A 579 -40.80 32.58 -4.73
N GLY A 580 -40.63 31.42 -4.08
CA GLY A 580 -39.33 30.87 -3.69
C GLY A 580 -38.78 31.37 -2.34
N ILE A 581 -39.48 32.28 -1.65
CA ILE A 581 -39.14 32.70 -0.28
C ILE A 581 -39.85 31.77 0.71
N LEU A 582 -39.09 31.16 1.61
CA LEU A 582 -39.62 30.34 2.71
C LEU A 582 -40.15 31.27 3.82
N LEU A 583 -41.42 31.10 4.16
CA LEU A 583 -42.14 31.97 5.11
C LEU A 583 -42.33 31.27 6.46
N PHE A 584 -42.45 29.93 6.43
CA PHE A 584 -42.78 29.09 7.57
C PHE A 584 -42.00 27.78 7.54
N ASP A 585 -41.49 27.38 8.69
CA ASP A 585 -40.86 26.08 8.94
C ASP A 585 -41.25 25.59 10.35
N ARG A 586 -42.06 24.52 10.40
CA ARG A 586 -42.53 23.89 11.64
C ARG A 586 -41.36 23.41 12.53
N ASN A 587 -40.19 23.15 11.94
CA ASN A 587 -39.01 22.67 12.64
C ASN A 587 -38.11 23.82 13.15
N ARG A 588 -38.45 25.08 12.82
CA ARG A 588 -37.83 26.31 13.35
C ARG A 588 -38.77 27.10 14.25
N GLU A 589 -39.77 26.43 14.82
CA GLU A 589 -40.78 27.04 15.70
C GLU A 589 -41.62 28.15 15.03
N GLY A 590 -41.83 28.06 13.71
CA GLY A 590 -42.88 28.81 13.00
C GLY A 590 -42.39 29.74 11.89
N LEU A 591 -42.63 31.05 12.06
CA LEU A 591 -42.35 32.07 11.03
C LEU A 591 -40.85 32.28 10.83
N VAL A 592 -40.39 32.11 9.59
CA VAL A 592 -38.98 32.29 9.18
C VAL A 592 -38.68 33.74 8.82
N VAL A 593 -39.69 34.48 8.34
CA VAL A 593 -39.62 35.93 8.07
C VAL A 593 -40.65 36.62 8.94
N SER A 594 -40.18 37.32 9.98
CA SER A 594 -41.01 38.03 10.97
C SER A 594 -40.96 39.56 10.85
N ASP A 595 -39.97 40.11 10.14
CA ASP A 595 -39.81 41.55 9.92
C ASP A 595 -40.58 42.01 8.65
N GLU A 596 -41.35 43.09 8.79
CA GLU A 596 -42.11 43.68 7.67
C GLU A 596 -41.20 44.23 6.57
N THR A 597 -39.98 44.64 6.90
CA THR A 597 -39.03 45.24 5.95
C THR A 597 -38.45 44.18 5.01
N ASP A 598 -38.05 43.02 5.52
CA ASP A 598 -37.63 41.88 4.70
C ASP A 598 -38.78 41.38 3.82
N TRP A 599 -40.00 41.33 4.36
CA TRP A 599 -41.19 40.98 3.58
C TRP A 599 -41.45 41.97 2.44
N ALA A 600 -41.44 43.27 2.72
CA ALA A 600 -41.64 44.32 1.72
C ALA A 600 -40.55 44.30 0.63
N ASN A 601 -39.28 44.10 1.01
CA ASN A 601 -38.15 44.05 0.09
C ASN A 601 -38.18 42.79 -0.79
N GLY A 602 -38.38 41.60 -0.20
CA GLY A 602 -38.37 40.33 -0.91
C GLY A 602 -39.60 40.10 -1.80
N ILE A 603 -40.79 40.51 -1.34
CA ILE A 603 -42.07 40.23 -2.04
C ILE A 603 -42.55 41.44 -2.85
N GLY A 604 -42.31 42.68 -2.39
CA GLY A 604 -42.78 43.92 -3.03
C GLY A 604 -41.80 44.59 -4.00
N GLY A 605 -40.55 44.13 -4.08
CA GLY A 605 -39.50 44.77 -4.87
C GLY A 605 -39.75 44.81 -6.38
N ASN A 606 -39.99 46.00 -6.93
CA ASN A 606 -40.08 46.30 -8.39
C ASN A 606 -38.76 46.06 -9.19
N GLY A 607 -37.78 45.36 -8.61
CA GLY A 607 -36.47 45.07 -9.21
C GLY A 607 -36.53 44.04 -10.34
N PHE A 608 -37.47 43.08 -10.29
CA PHE A 608 -37.70 42.10 -11.35
C PHE A 608 -38.44 42.70 -12.56
N LYS A 609 -37.81 43.69 -13.20
CA LYS A 609 -38.20 44.13 -14.54
C LYS A 609 -38.01 42.98 -15.51
N SER A 610 -39.12 42.51 -16.09
CA SER A 610 -39.15 41.42 -17.08
C SER A 610 -38.04 41.59 -18.13
N PRO A 611 -37.22 40.56 -18.40
CA PRO A 611 -36.13 40.66 -19.36
C PRO A 611 -36.68 41.01 -20.74
N ARG A 612 -36.18 42.12 -21.32
CA ARG A 612 -36.61 42.60 -22.64
C ARG A 612 -36.41 41.49 -23.68
N LYS A 613 -37.46 41.23 -24.48
CA LYS A 613 -37.41 40.27 -25.60
C LYS A 613 -36.35 40.66 -26.64
N SER A 614 -35.15 40.11 -26.54
CA SER A 614 -34.17 40.09 -27.63
C SER A 614 -34.52 38.99 -28.61
N LEU A 615 -35.04 39.35 -29.80
CA LEU A 615 -35.30 38.40 -30.88
C LEU A 615 -33.99 37.98 -31.57
N VAL A 616 -33.30 36.95 -31.07
CA VAL A 616 -32.45 36.04 -31.87
C VAL A 616 -32.46 34.64 -31.21
N GLY A 617 -32.60 33.58 -32.01
CA GLY A 617 -32.13 32.21 -31.73
C GLY A 617 -32.47 31.57 -30.39
N THR A 618 -33.63 30.92 -30.26
CA THR A 618 -34.03 30.23 -29.04
C THR A 618 -33.46 28.80 -28.91
N GLU A 619 -32.36 28.65 -28.17
CA GLU A 619 -32.30 27.57 -27.17
C GLU A 619 -32.63 28.18 -25.81
N ALA A 620 -33.75 27.76 -25.21
CA ALA A 620 -34.22 28.34 -23.96
C ALA A 620 -33.51 27.69 -22.75
N THR A 621 -32.30 28.16 -22.44
CA THR A 621 -31.68 27.99 -21.12
C THR A 621 -32.50 28.75 -20.08
N PHE A 622 -33.58 28.14 -19.61
CA PHE A 622 -34.33 28.62 -18.46
C PHE A 622 -33.38 28.77 -17.27
N CYS A 623 -33.27 29.99 -16.75
CA CYS A 623 -32.75 30.19 -15.41
C CYS A 623 -33.71 29.48 -14.45
N PHE A 624 -33.25 28.36 -13.86
CA PHE A 624 -33.73 27.98 -12.55
C PHE A 624 -33.59 29.21 -11.65
N SER A 625 -34.62 29.51 -10.85
CA SER A 625 -34.50 30.52 -9.80
C SER A 625 -33.49 30.00 -8.77
N THR A 626 -32.22 30.37 -8.95
CA THR A 626 -31.16 30.14 -7.97
C THR A 626 -31.63 30.72 -6.65
N LEU A 627 -31.82 29.87 -5.64
CA LEU A 627 -31.80 30.29 -4.25
C LEU A 627 -30.56 31.18 -4.10
N PRO A 628 -30.70 32.48 -3.73
CA PRO A 628 -29.56 33.37 -3.59
C PRO A 628 -28.51 32.71 -2.69
N GLY A 629 -27.23 32.77 -3.07
CA GLY A 629 -26.16 32.05 -2.35
C GLY A 629 -26.16 32.26 -0.84
N ALA A 630 -26.56 33.45 -0.36
CA ALA A 630 -26.76 33.74 1.05
C ALA A 630 -27.90 32.94 1.73
N ILE A 631 -29.02 32.69 1.03
CA ILE A 631 -30.12 31.85 1.54
C ILE A 631 -29.73 30.37 1.47
N LEU A 632 -29.10 29.92 0.39
CA LEU A 632 -28.64 28.53 0.29
C LEU A 632 -27.59 28.23 1.37
N GLU A 633 -26.64 29.14 1.57
CA GLU A 633 -25.70 29.11 2.69
C GLU A 633 -26.41 29.06 4.04
N LEU A 634 -27.34 29.99 4.31
CA LEU A 634 -28.14 30.05 5.55
C LEU A 634 -29.05 28.82 5.76
N MET A 635 -29.32 28.01 4.74
CA MET A 635 -29.94 26.70 4.92
C MET A 635 -28.91 25.63 5.32
N LEU A 636 -27.74 25.65 4.69
CA LEU A 636 -26.67 24.65 4.90
C LEU A 636 -25.95 24.82 6.24
N THR A 637 -25.88 26.03 6.80
CA THR A 637 -25.33 26.29 8.15
C THR A 637 -26.04 25.52 9.27
N PHE A 638 -27.32 25.17 9.11
CA PHE A 638 -28.09 24.36 10.07
C PHE A 638 -28.18 22.87 9.71
N LEU A 639 -27.79 22.48 8.48
CA LEU A 639 -27.79 21.08 8.06
C LEU A 639 -26.50 20.37 8.54
N SER A 640 -26.64 19.14 9.03
CA SER A 640 -25.47 18.31 9.39
C SER A 640 -24.57 18.10 8.18
N ASP A 641 -23.26 17.92 8.39
CA ASP A 641 -22.25 17.91 7.31
C ASP A 641 -22.55 16.85 6.24
N ASN A 642 -23.10 15.70 6.65
CA ASN A 642 -23.57 14.65 5.73
C ASN A 642 -24.70 15.15 4.80
N ALA A 643 -25.61 15.97 5.34
CA ALA A 643 -26.69 16.59 4.57
C ALA A 643 -26.19 17.75 3.70
N VAL A 644 -25.23 18.57 4.18
CA VAL A 644 -24.56 19.60 3.38
C VAL A 644 -23.83 18.99 2.17
N ALA A 645 -23.05 17.94 2.41
CA ALA A 645 -22.37 17.17 1.38
C ALA A 645 -23.37 16.56 0.38
N ALA A 646 -24.47 15.96 0.85
CA ALA A 646 -25.53 15.44 0.00
C ALA A 646 -26.20 16.55 -0.83
N CYS A 647 -26.55 17.70 -0.24
CA CYS A 647 -27.14 18.85 -0.94
C CYS A 647 -26.27 19.34 -2.10
N SER A 648 -24.94 19.36 -1.92
CA SER A 648 -24.00 19.72 -3.01
C SER A 648 -24.08 18.78 -4.23
N GLN A 649 -24.61 17.56 -4.06
CA GLN A 649 -24.77 16.55 -5.12
C GLN A 649 -26.17 16.56 -5.75
N VAL A 650 -27.18 17.20 -5.13
CA VAL A 650 -28.58 17.15 -5.60
C VAL A 650 -28.79 17.85 -6.94
N CYS A 651 -28.13 18.99 -7.19
CA CYS A 651 -28.17 19.64 -8.50
C CYS A 651 -26.89 20.42 -8.82
N LYS A 652 -26.58 20.56 -10.12
CA LYS A 652 -25.39 21.29 -10.61
C LYS A 652 -25.39 22.78 -10.22
N GLY A 653 -26.57 23.38 -10.05
CA GLY A 653 -26.71 24.77 -9.60
C GLY A 653 -26.22 24.93 -8.17
N TRP A 654 -26.68 24.09 -7.25
CA TRP A 654 -26.20 24.08 -5.86
C TRP A 654 -24.72 23.68 -5.77
N TYR A 655 -24.25 22.73 -6.59
CA TYR A 655 -22.82 22.41 -6.67
C TYR A 655 -21.96 23.64 -7.03
N HIS A 656 -22.38 24.44 -8.00
CA HIS A 656 -21.71 25.70 -8.35
C HIS A 656 -21.83 26.74 -7.23
N GLU A 657 -23.03 26.96 -6.70
CA GLU A 657 -23.27 28.00 -5.70
C GLU A 657 -22.47 27.72 -4.41
N ILE A 658 -22.58 26.51 -3.87
CA ILE A 658 -21.82 26.02 -2.71
C ILE A 658 -20.32 25.99 -3.02
N GLY A 659 -19.94 25.53 -4.23
CA GLY A 659 -18.54 25.33 -4.59
C GLY A 659 -17.77 26.60 -4.96
N GLN A 660 -18.44 27.69 -5.38
CA GLN A 660 -17.80 28.88 -5.94
C GLN A 660 -18.37 30.22 -5.44
N ASN A 661 -19.66 30.29 -5.07
CA ASN A 661 -20.34 31.57 -4.82
C ASN A 661 -20.63 31.84 -3.33
N SER A 662 -20.64 30.82 -2.47
CA SER A 662 -20.85 30.90 -1.02
C SER A 662 -19.53 30.77 -0.23
N PRO A 663 -18.73 31.84 -0.05
CA PRO A 663 -17.46 31.78 0.68
C PRO A 663 -17.61 31.59 2.18
N GLN A 664 -18.60 32.27 2.77
CA GLN A 664 -18.78 32.28 4.21
C GLN A 664 -19.39 30.95 4.70
N LEU A 665 -20.02 30.16 3.83
CA LEU A 665 -20.40 28.77 4.09
C LEU A 665 -19.23 27.90 4.55
N TRP A 666 -18.13 27.86 3.80
CA TRP A 666 -16.98 27.00 4.14
C TRP A 666 -16.31 27.45 5.43
N ARG A 667 -16.21 28.77 5.64
CA ARG A 667 -15.77 29.37 6.90
C ARG A 667 -16.69 28.96 8.06
N HIS A 668 -18.00 29.09 7.90
CA HIS A 668 -18.97 28.73 8.93
C HIS A 668 -18.95 27.23 9.25
N LEU A 669 -18.74 26.36 8.25
CA LEU A 669 -18.62 24.92 8.46
C LEU A 669 -17.35 24.55 9.25
N LEU A 670 -16.24 25.28 9.06
CA LEU A 670 -15.04 25.20 9.91
C LEU A 670 -15.35 25.68 11.34
N GLU A 671 -15.90 26.89 11.48
CA GLU A 671 -16.24 27.50 12.79
C GLU A 671 -17.22 26.62 13.60
N ARG A 672 -18.27 26.09 12.97
CA ARG A 672 -19.27 25.18 13.57
C ARG A 672 -18.66 23.87 14.08
N ARG A 673 -17.49 23.49 13.56
CA ARG A 673 -16.73 22.30 13.98
C ARG A 673 -15.66 22.60 15.02
N ASN A 674 -15.45 23.88 15.39
CA ASN A 674 -14.25 24.37 16.05
C ASN A 674 -12.95 23.98 15.31
N TRP A 675 -13.03 23.81 13.98
CA TRP A 675 -11.87 23.53 13.15
C TRP A 675 -11.07 24.80 12.89
N PRO A 676 -9.74 24.70 12.76
CA PRO A 676 -8.89 25.86 12.55
C PRO A 676 -9.21 26.55 11.22
N LEU A 677 -9.32 27.88 11.27
CA LEU A 677 -9.40 28.69 10.06
C LEU A 677 -7.99 28.85 9.45
N PRO A 678 -7.84 28.82 8.11
CA PRO A 678 -6.59 29.19 7.45
C PRO A 678 -6.08 30.56 7.89
N THR A 679 -4.79 30.63 8.19
CA THR A 679 -4.08 31.88 8.46
C THR A 679 -3.60 32.51 7.15
N PHE A 680 -3.81 33.82 6.99
CA PHE A 680 -3.45 34.54 5.76
C PHE A 680 -2.39 35.61 6.06
N ASP A 681 -1.13 35.36 5.68
CA ASP A 681 0.00 36.31 5.90
C ASP A 681 -0.16 37.62 5.11
N VAL A 682 -0.89 37.56 3.99
CA VAL A 682 -1.27 38.69 3.14
C VAL A 682 -2.78 38.64 2.97
N PRO A 683 -3.52 39.77 3.11
CA PRO A 683 -4.96 39.78 2.88
C PRO A 683 -5.27 39.31 1.45
N PRO A 684 -5.90 38.14 1.27
CA PRO A 684 -6.05 37.51 -0.04
C PRO A 684 -7.12 38.23 -0.87
N SER A 685 -7.11 38.00 -2.18
CA SER A 685 -8.30 38.27 -2.98
C SER A 685 -9.46 37.44 -2.43
N THR A 686 -10.69 37.97 -2.46
CA THR A 686 -11.86 37.28 -1.91
C THR A 686 -11.99 35.87 -2.48
N THR A 687 -11.79 35.70 -3.79
CA THR A 687 -11.76 34.40 -4.50
C THR A 687 -10.71 33.42 -3.96
N SER A 688 -9.50 33.90 -3.67
CA SER A 688 -8.45 33.04 -3.07
C SER A 688 -8.81 32.62 -1.65
N GLN A 689 -9.53 33.47 -0.90
CA GLN A 689 -9.97 33.16 0.46
C GLN A 689 -11.03 32.03 0.48
N GLN A 690 -12.02 32.08 -0.42
CA GLN A 690 -13.07 31.05 -0.53
C GLN A 690 -12.45 29.68 -0.83
N GLN A 691 -11.50 29.63 -1.77
CA GLN A 691 -10.81 28.41 -2.15
C GLN A 691 -10.04 27.82 -0.96
N GLN A 692 -9.31 28.64 -0.20
CA GLN A 692 -8.55 28.16 0.97
C GLN A 692 -9.45 27.70 2.13
N PHE A 693 -10.59 28.36 2.40
CA PHE A 693 -11.58 27.84 3.37
C PHE A 693 -12.18 26.50 2.91
N ARG A 694 -12.50 26.37 1.63
CA ARG A 694 -13.04 25.14 1.04
C ARG A 694 -12.04 23.99 1.12
N ASP A 695 -10.78 24.24 0.75
CA ASP A 695 -9.74 23.21 0.71
C ASP A 695 -9.36 22.74 2.13
N ALA A 696 -9.27 23.65 3.10
CA ALA A 696 -9.08 23.28 4.51
C ALA A 696 -10.23 22.42 5.04
N PHE A 697 -11.50 22.80 4.79
CA PHE A 697 -12.64 21.98 5.17
C PHE A 697 -12.60 20.58 4.53
N LEU A 698 -12.26 20.48 3.25
CA LEU A 698 -12.16 19.21 2.53
C LEU A 698 -11.00 18.34 3.04
N GLY A 699 -9.86 18.93 3.40
CA GLY A 699 -8.72 18.25 4.03
C GLY A 699 -9.09 17.66 5.39
N HIS A 700 -9.62 18.49 6.29
CA HIS A 700 -10.05 18.08 7.64
C HIS A 700 -11.15 17.00 7.60
N TYR A 701 -12.17 17.20 6.76
CA TYR A 701 -13.24 16.22 6.55
C TYR A 701 -12.67 14.90 6.01
N THR A 702 -11.70 14.95 5.10
CA THR A 702 -11.09 13.75 4.52
C THR A 702 -10.22 12.99 5.52
N ALA A 703 -9.45 13.68 6.37
CA ALA A 703 -8.73 13.04 7.47
C ALA A 703 -9.69 12.27 8.41
N ILE A 704 -10.81 12.88 8.78
CA ILE A 704 -11.84 12.24 9.64
C ILE A 704 -12.56 11.09 8.90
N ARG A 705 -12.83 11.25 7.60
CA ARG A 705 -13.38 10.20 6.72
C ARG A 705 -12.47 8.97 6.67
N ASP A 706 -11.16 9.15 6.54
CA ASP A 706 -10.19 8.05 6.53
C ASP A 706 -10.10 7.34 7.89
N ALA A 707 -10.05 8.10 8.99
CA ALA A 707 -10.09 7.52 10.34
C ALA A 707 -11.36 6.72 10.60
N ARG A 708 -12.50 7.14 10.03
CA ARG A 708 -13.77 6.40 10.06
C ARG A 708 -13.77 5.19 9.13
N ALA A 709 -13.15 5.28 7.96
CA ALA A 709 -13.00 4.14 7.05
C ALA A 709 -12.11 3.04 7.67
N ILE A 710 -11.06 3.42 8.42
CA ILE A 710 -10.24 2.50 9.22
C ILE A 710 -11.06 1.90 10.37
N GLN A 711 -11.82 2.69 11.13
CA GLN A 711 -12.77 2.19 12.15
C GLN A 711 -13.70 1.11 11.57
N ILE A 712 -14.30 1.36 10.41
CA ILE A 712 -15.21 0.39 9.78
C ILE A 712 -14.44 -0.87 9.35
N GLY A 713 -13.23 -0.73 8.78
CA GLY A 713 -12.37 -1.86 8.43
C GLY A 713 -11.97 -2.73 9.64
N LEU A 714 -11.65 -2.11 10.77
CA LEU A 714 -11.36 -2.78 12.05
C LEU A 714 -12.57 -3.62 12.50
N ASN A 715 -13.75 -3.00 12.54
CA ASN A 715 -14.99 -3.70 12.91
C ASN A 715 -15.30 -4.89 11.98
N VAL A 716 -14.98 -4.82 10.69
CA VAL A 716 -15.14 -5.96 9.77
C VAL A 716 -14.14 -7.07 10.05
N LEU A 717 -12.87 -6.74 10.34
CA LEU A 717 -11.81 -7.71 10.65
C LEU A 717 -11.98 -8.35 12.05
N ASP A 718 -12.65 -7.68 12.97
CA ASP A 718 -13.16 -8.27 14.23
C ASP A 718 -14.40 -9.17 14.01
N GLY A 719 -14.84 -9.37 12.76
CA GLY A 719 -15.91 -10.29 12.40
C GLY A 719 -17.32 -9.75 12.63
N SER A 720 -17.52 -8.43 12.77
CA SER A 720 -18.87 -7.85 12.82
C SER A 720 -19.54 -7.88 11.43
N LYS A 721 -20.32 -8.94 11.17
CA LYS A 721 -20.86 -9.29 9.84
C LYS A 721 -21.99 -8.37 9.32
N LYS A 722 -22.12 -7.15 9.84
CA LYS A 722 -23.24 -6.21 9.58
C LYS A 722 -22.77 -4.77 9.28
N VAL A 723 -21.75 -4.58 8.46
CA VAL A 723 -21.49 -3.27 7.84
C VAL A 723 -22.34 -3.15 6.58
N SER A 724 -23.50 -2.51 6.71
CA SER A 724 -24.39 -2.12 5.60
C SER A 724 -24.02 -0.72 5.10
N GLY A 725 -23.42 -0.63 3.91
CA GLY A 725 -23.10 0.64 3.25
C GLY A 725 -21.98 0.51 2.21
N PRO A 726 -21.77 1.54 1.37
CA PRO A 726 -20.67 1.57 0.42
C PRO A 726 -19.32 1.60 1.15
N ARG A 727 -18.38 0.72 0.75
CA ARG A 727 -17.06 0.63 1.39
C ARG A 727 -16.09 1.67 0.83
N GLU A 728 -15.69 2.61 1.69
CA GLU A 728 -14.66 3.63 1.41
C GLU A 728 -13.22 3.14 1.68
N MET A 729 -13.08 1.88 2.07
CA MET A 729 -11.81 1.18 2.32
C MET A 729 -11.80 -0.19 1.63
N ALA A 730 -10.60 -0.61 1.22
CA ALA A 730 -10.31 -1.99 0.85
C ALA A 730 -9.72 -2.71 2.07
N PHE A 731 -10.08 -3.96 2.35
CA PHE A 731 -9.48 -4.73 3.45
C PHE A 731 -9.18 -6.17 3.04
N HIS A 732 -8.24 -6.81 3.73
CA HIS A 732 -7.84 -8.20 3.55
C HIS A 732 -7.92 -8.93 4.89
N ASP A 733 -8.81 -9.91 4.98
CA ASP A 733 -9.03 -10.76 6.16
C ASP A 733 -8.16 -12.02 6.07
N PHE A 734 -7.22 -12.17 7.00
CA PHE A 734 -6.36 -13.36 7.08
C PHE A 734 -7.03 -14.55 7.78
N SER A 735 -8.09 -14.36 8.59
CA SER A 735 -8.75 -15.46 9.32
C SER A 735 -9.35 -16.52 8.38
N THR A 736 -9.59 -16.16 7.12
CA THR A 736 -10.08 -17.05 6.05
C THR A 736 -8.96 -17.70 5.22
N ARG A 737 -7.68 -17.41 5.49
CA ARG A 737 -6.54 -17.75 4.63
C ARG A 737 -5.70 -18.91 5.19
N LYS A 738 -5.46 -19.92 4.34
CA LYS A 738 -4.52 -21.03 4.61
C LYS A 738 -3.07 -20.57 4.89
N PHE A 739 -2.70 -19.38 4.40
CA PHE A 739 -1.34 -18.82 4.49
C PHE A 739 -1.32 -17.46 5.23
N ALA A 740 -2.23 -17.27 6.19
CA ALA A 740 -2.18 -16.17 7.14
C ALA A 740 -0.80 -16.07 7.84
N PRO A 741 -0.42 -14.90 8.39
CA PRO A 741 0.57 -14.84 9.45
C PRO A 741 0.16 -15.75 10.62
N ALA A 742 1.12 -16.25 11.40
CA ALA A 742 0.78 -17.03 12.59
C ALA A 742 0.01 -16.18 13.61
N GLU A 743 -0.90 -16.79 14.40
CA GLU A 743 -1.77 -16.11 15.40
C GLU A 743 -1.03 -15.31 16.49
N ASN A 744 0.29 -15.41 16.54
CA ASN A 744 1.17 -14.70 17.46
C ASN A 744 2.19 -13.80 16.73
N SER A 745 2.07 -13.63 15.41
CA SER A 745 2.93 -12.78 14.60
C SER A 745 2.33 -11.40 14.40
N TYR A 746 3.09 -10.38 14.76
CA TYR A 746 2.69 -8.98 14.69
C TYR A 746 3.12 -8.36 13.36
N CYS A 747 2.38 -7.34 12.93
CA CYS A 747 2.80 -6.50 11.81
C CYS A 747 3.82 -5.49 12.35
N MET A 748 5.07 -5.55 11.88
CA MET A 748 6.17 -4.74 12.41
C MET A 748 6.34 -3.43 11.66
N SER A 749 6.03 -3.42 10.37
CA SER A 749 6.02 -2.21 9.54
C SER A 749 4.96 -2.31 8.46
N VAL A 750 4.45 -1.16 8.07
CA VAL A 750 3.55 -0.98 6.92
C VAL A 750 4.10 0.20 6.14
N HIS A 751 4.21 0.05 4.82
CA HIS A 751 4.86 1.02 3.93
C HIS A 751 4.07 1.14 2.63
N ALA A 752 3.78 2.36 2.20
CA ALA A 752 3.15 2.56 0.91
C ALA A 752 4.14 2.28 -0.23
N TRP A 753 3.73 1.43 -1.18
CA TRP A 753 4.57 0.99 -2.30
C TRP A 753 4.32 1.82 -3.56
N ASP A 754 3.05 2.08 -3.85
CA ASP A 754 2.54 3.01 -4.85
C ASP A 754 1.12 3.45 -4.47
N GLU A 755 0.49 4.29 -5.29
CA GLU A 755 -0.86 4.84 -5.08
C GLU A 755 -1.92 3.81 -4.68
N ASN A 756 -1.79 2.57 -5.15
CA ASN A 756 -2.76 1.50 -4.93
C ASN A 756 -2.17 0.28 -4.22
N ARG A 757 -0.95 0.38 -3.67
CA ARG A 757 -0.26 -0.75 -3.04
C ARG A 757 0.41 -0.43 -1.72
N VAL A 758 0.35 -1.38 -0.80
CA VAL A 758 0.95 -1.32 0.53
C VAL A 758 1.74 -2.59 0.79
N LEU A 759 2.99 -2.44 1.20
CA LEU A 759 3.85 -3.49 1.71
C LEU A 759 3.65 -3.57 3.23
N ALA A 760 3.48 -4.78 3.78
CA ALA A 760 3.44 -5.02 5.21
C ALA A 760 4.44 -6.13 5.59
N SER A 761 5.05 -6.01 6.77
CA SER A 761 6.06 -6.95 7.26
C SER A 761 5.67 -7.58 8.60
N TYR A 762 6.09 -8.83 8.82
CA TYR A 762 5.64 -9.65 9.96
C TYR A 762 6.80 -10.37 10.67
N ASP A 763 6.75 -10.40 12.00
CA ASP A 763 7.92 -10.77 12.83
C ASP A 763 8.28 -12.27 12.85
N ARG A 764 7.35 -13.15 13.24
CA ARG A 764 7.63 -14.57 13.53
C ARG A 764 7.60 -15.47 12.29
N ASP A 765 6.87 -15.09 11.23
CA ASP A 765 6.96 -15.77 9.93
C ASP A 765 8.02 -15.14 9.00
N CYS A 766 8.63 -14.03 9.43
CA CYS A 766 9.59 -13.23 8.66
C CYS A 766 9.09 -12.98 7.23
N SER A 767 7.81 -12.61 7.07
CA SER A 767 7.21 -12.37 5.75
C SER A 767 7.14 -10.89 5.40
N LEU A 768 7.41 -10.62 4.13
CA LEU A 768 7.07 -9.39 3.42
C LEU A 768 5.89 -9.69 2.50
N ARG A 769 4.81 -8.92 2.66
CA ARG A 769 3.55 -9.15 1.96
C ARG A 769 3.09 -7.87 1.27
N LEU A 770 2.92 -7.93 -0.05
CA LEU A 770 2.48 -6.79 -0.86
C LEU A 770 1.00 -6.93 -1.19
N PHE A 771 0.25 -5.88 -0.89
CA PHE A 771 -1.18 -5.78 -1.07
C PHE A 771 -1.53 -4.73 -2.10
N GLU A 772 -2.67 -4.90 -2.77
CA GLU A 772 -3.18 -3.96 -3.78
C GLU A 772 -4.70 -3.77 -3.63
N SER A 773 -5.16 -2.52 -3.64
CA SER A 773 -6.58 -2.18 -3.69
C SER A 773 -7.14 -2.38 -5.10
N ARG A 774 -8.16 -3.23 -5.24
CA ARG A 774 -8.87 -3.46 -6.51
C ARG A 774 -10.38 -3.42 -6.32
N ILE A 775 -11.12 -3.06 -7.38
CA ILE A 775 -12.55 -3.38 -7.45
C ILE A 775 -12.72 -4.90 -7.59
N SER A 776 -13.66 -5.47 -6.83
CA SER A 776 -14.14 -6.85 -6.99
C SER A 776 -14.57 -7.15 -8.43
N GLU A 777 -14.54 -8.43 -8.83
CA GLU A 777 -15.07 -8.86 -10.14
C GLU A 777 -16.59 -8.64 -10.26
N ASN A 778 -17.29 -8.50 -9.13
CA ASN A 778 -18.70 -8.11 -9.08
C ASN A 778 -18.93 -6.58 -9.22
N ASN A 779 -17.86 -5.78 -9.38
CA ASN A 779 -17.85 -4.31 -9.53
C ASN A 779 -18.43 -3.45 -8.38
N GLU A 780 -19.10 -4.03 -7.39
CA GLU A 780 -19.73 -3.29 -6.27
C GLU A 780 -18.71 -2.87 -5.19
N ASP A 781 -17.93 -3.83 -4.69
CA ASP A 781 -17.02 -3.71 -3.54
C ASP A 781 -15.57 -3.36 -3.92
N MET A 782 -14.91 -2.55 -3.07
CA MET A 782 -13.44 -2.48 -2.99
C MET A 782 -12.89 -3.62 -2.15
N VAL A 783 -11.82 -4.27 -2.63
CA VAL A 783 -11.19 -5.45 -2.02
C VAL A 783 -9.68 -5.28 -2.01
N CYS A 784 -9.03 -5.60 -0.89
CA CYS A 784 -7.58 -5.61 -0.81
C CYS A 784 -7.07 -7.01 -1.17
N LYS A 785 -6.13 -7.10 -2.13
CA LYS A 785 -5.60 -8.36 -2.64
C LYS A 785 -4.12 -8.50 -2.30
N GLU A 786 -3.76 -9.53 -1.55
CA GLU A 786 -2.36 -10.01 -1.46
C GLU A 786 -1.88 -10.40 -2.88
N LEU A 787 -0.82 -9.74 -3.35
CA LEU A 787 -0.16 -10.02 -4.62
C LEU A 787 1.02 -10.96 -4.44
N ILE A 788 1.84 -10.69 -3.42
CA ILE A 788 3.13 -11.33 -3.17
C ILE A 788 3.26 -11.58 -1.67
N CYS A 789 3.75 -12.77 -1.32
CA CYS A 789 4.17 -13.12 0.03
C CYS A 789 5.54 -13.83 -0.09
N GLN A 790 6.60 -13.13 0.29
CA GLN A 790 7.98 -13.64 0.29
C GLN A 790 8.50 -13.68 1.73
N SER A 791 9.32 -14.67 2.04
CA SER A 791 9.93 -14.81 3.37
C SER A 791 11.37 -14.34 3.31
N VAL A 792 11.77 -13.47 4.24
CA VAL A 792 13.10 -12.87 4.37
C VAL A 792 13.93 -13.50 5.49
N ASP A 793 13.53 -14.68 5.98
CA ASP A 793 14.38 -15.51 6.85
C ASP A 793 15.46 -16.22 6.02
N PRO A 794 16.75 -15.83 6.11
CA PRO A 794 17.83 -16.45 5.34
C PRO A 794 18.27 -17.80 5.92
N TYR A 795 17.71 -18.21 7.07
CA TYR A 795 18.00 -19.45 7.79
C TYR A 795 16.80 -20.40 7.87
N LYS A 796 15.71 -20.13 7.16
CA LYS A 796 14.46 -20.91 7.07
C LYS A 796 14.66 -22.40 6.79
N ASN A 797 15.68 -22.72 6.01
CA ASN A 797 16.06 -24.09 5.65
C ASN A 797 16.90 -24.80 6.74
N THR A 798 17.22 -24.13 7.85
CA THR A 798 18.06 -24.63 8.95
C THR A 798 17.24 -24.84 10.23
N LYS A 799 17.47 -25.95 10.94
CA LYS A 799 16.72 -26.32 12.17
C LYS A 799 17.39 -25.89 13.48
N LYS A 800 18.42 -25.04 13.42
CA LYS A 800 19.27 -24.67 14.58
C LYS A 800 19.25 -23.17 14.91
N ARG A 801 18.56 -22.38 14.09
CA ARG A 801 18.50 -20.92 14.18
C ARG A 801 17.04 -20.51 14.18
N LYS A 802 16.70 -19.53 15.01
CA LYS A 802 15.40 -18.86 15.00
C LYS A 802 15.63 -17.46 14.46
N CYS A 803 14.97 -17.14 13.35
CA CYS A 803 14.92 -15.80 12.80
C CYS A 803 13.65 -15.10 13.29
N ARG A 804 13.74 -13.81 13.61
CA ARG A 804 12.59 -12.93 13.83
C ARG A 804 12.87 -11.59 13.15
N LEU A 805 11.93 -11.10 12.35
CA LEU A 805 12.02 -9.75 11.78
C LEU A 805 11.73 -8.72 12.88
N LEU A 806 12.67 -7.79 13.11
CA LEU A 806 12.55 -6.69 14.06
C LEU A 806 11.92 -5.45 13.41
N ALA A 807 12.38 -5.10 12.21
CA ALA A 807 11.91 -3.94 11.46
C ALA A 807 12.10 -4.17 9.96
N ALA A 808 11.33 -3.46 9.13
CA ALA A 808 11.57 -3.36 7.69
C ALA A 808 11.25 -1.95 7.21
N ASP A 809 11.95 -1.50 6.16
CA ASP A 809 11.71 -0.20 5.52
C ASP A 809 11.86 -0.31 4.00
N LEU A 810 11.12 0.52 3.28
CA LEU A 810 10.95 0.50 1.83
C LEU A 810 11.63 1.70 1.19
N ASP A 811 12.81 1.49 0.62
CA ASP A 811 13.46 2.51 -0.20
C ASP A 811 12.92 2.57 -1.64
N GLU A 812 13.40 3.52 -2.46
CA GLU A 812 12.95 3.70 -3.84
C GLU A 812 13.28 2.49 -4.72
N GLU A 813 14.44 1.85 -4.50
CA GLU A 813 14.98 0.74 -5.30
C GLU A 813 14.94 -0.63 -4.58
N CYS A 814 14.94 -0.67 -3.24
CA CYS A 814 15.03 -1.92 -2.48
C CYS A 814 14.30 -1.87 -1.12
N ILE A 815 13.88 -3.04 -0.67
CA ILE A 815 13.36 -3.28 0.68
C ILE A 815 14.54 -3.71 1.57
N ALA A 816 14.64 -3.17 2.77
CA ALA A 816 15.49 -3.71 3.83
C ALA A 816 14.66 -4.35 4.93
N SER A 817 15.22 -5.36 5.60
CA SER A 817 14.58 -6.16 6.63
C SER A 817 15.62 -6.54 7.68
N LEU A 818 15.50 -5.94 8.86
CA LEU A 818 16.38 -6.19 10.00
C LEU A 818 15.88 -7.42 10.76
N CYS A 819 16.61 -8.52 10.67
CA CYS A 819 16.29 -9.78 11.31
C CYS A 819 17.24 -10.03 12.49
N ILE A 820 16.70 -10.38 13.66
CA ILE A 820 17.50 -10.97 14.75
C ILE A 820 17.52 -12.49 14.60
N VAL A 821 18.70 -13.08 14.72
CA VAL A 821 18.92 -14.52 14.57
C VAL A 821 19.57 -15.06 15.84
N SER A 822 18.86 -15.93 16.55
CA SER A 822 19.37 -16.62 17.74
C SER A 822 19.64 -18.10 17.47
N THR A 823 20.48 -18.72 18.30
CA THR A 823 20.72 -20.17 18.28
C THR A 823 20.15 -20.80 19.55
N ASP A 824 19.59 -22.01 19.44
CA ASP A 824 18.86 -22.67 20.56
C ASP A 824 19.72 -23.05 21.79
N HIS A 825 21.03 -22.80 21.76
CA HIS A 825 21.99 -23.26 22.78
C HIS A 825 23.00 -22.18 23.23
N VAL A 826 22.92 -20.96 22.69
CA VAL A 826 23.82 -19.85 23.04
C VAL A 826 23.04 -18.54 23.00
N ASN A 827 23.14 -17.72 24.04
CA ASN A 827 22.54 -16.38 24.14
C ASN A 827 23.28 -15.33 23.27
N VAL A 828 23.77 -15.74 22.11
CA VAL A 828 24.37 -14.86 21.10
C VAL A 828 23.33 -14.58 20.02
N HIS A 829 23.14 -13.31 19.73
CA HIS A 829 22.22 -12.80 18.72
C HIS A 829 23.02 -12.19 17.57
N ALA A 830 22.75 -12.63 16.34
CA ALA A 830 23.27 -11.96 15.14
C ALA A 830 22.19 -11.04 14.57
N TYR A 831 22.57 -9.79 14.26
CA TYR A 831 21.69 -8.82 13.61
C TYR A 831 21.98 -8.81 12.12
N ILE A 832 21.02 -9.30 11.35
CA ILE A 832 21.16 -9.58 9.92
C ILE A 832 20.29 -8.60 9.13
N LEU A 833 20.90 -7.80 8.27
CA LEU A 833 20.19 -6.97 7.30
C LEU A 833 19.96 -7.78 6.02
N VAL A 834 18.70 -8.15 5.77
CA VAL A 834 18.28 -8.78 4.53
C VAL A 834 17.75 -7.71 3.59
N ILE A 835 18.27 -7.68 2.37
CA ILE A 835 17.96 -6.66 1.37
C ILE A 835 17.48 -7.35 0.09
N VAL A 836 16.36 -6.86 -0.45
CA VAL A 836 15.72 -7.37 -1.67
C VAL A 836 15.46 -6.20 -2.60
N ASN A 837 15.90 -6.28 -3.86
CA ASN A 837 15.53 -5.27 -4.86
C ASN A 837 14.01 -5.31 -5.10
N ARG A 838 13.38 -4.15 -5.34
CA ARG A 838 11.93 -4.08 -5.56
C ARG A 838 11.48 -4.85 -6.80
N ASP A 839 12.26 -4.85 -7.87
CA ASP A 839 11.95 -5.60 -9.09
C ASP A 839 12.13 -7.11 -8.86
N ASP A 840 13.19 -7.54 -8.18
CA ASP A 840 13.37 -8.95 -7.78
C ASP A 840 12.24 -9.43 -6.86
N PHE A 841 11.77 -8.58 -5.94
CA PHE A 841 10.62 -8.85 -5.09
C PHE A 841 9.31 -8.96 -5.90
N LEU A 842 9.12 -8.11 -6.92
CA LEU A 842 7.97 -8.19 -7.84
C LEU A 842 8.02 -9.40 -8.78
N LEU A 843 9.21 -9.86 -9.15
CA LEU A 843 9.46 -11.07 -9.94
C LEU A 843 9.41 -12.36 -9.11
N GLY A 844 9.47 -12.26 -7.78
CA GLY A 844 9.51 -13.38 -6.86
C GLY A 844 8.33 -14.34 -7.04
N GLU A 845 8.58 -15.54 -7.57
CA GLU A 845 7.59 -16.61 -7.60
C GLU A 845 7.08 -16.88 -6.18
N SER A 846 5.81 -16.53 -5.93
CA SER A 846 5.19 -16.65 -4.59
C SER A 846 5.50 -18.01 -3.98
N SER A 847 6.15 -18.02 -2.80
CA SER A 847 6.98 -19.15 -2.32
C SER A 847 6.23 -20.45 -2.03
N PHE A 848 4.91 -20.46 -2.22
CA PHE A 848 4.00 -21.58 -2.02
C PHE A 848 3.66 -22.34 -3.33
N ALA A 849 3.99 -21.79 -4.51
CA ALA A 849 3.67 -22.40 -5.80
C ALA A 849 4.67 -23.50 -6.24
N SER A 850 5.95 -23.37 -5.84
CA SER A 850 7.07 -24.18 -6.33
C SER A 850 7.50 -25.33 -5.37
N VAL A 851 6.69 -25.64 -4.36
CA VAL A 851 7.02 -26.54 -3.22
C VAL A 851 7.42 -27.98 -3.62
N GLU A 852 7.04 -28.46 -4.81
CA GLU A 852 7.43 -29.78 -5.32
C GLU A 852 8.78 -29.78 -6.08
N GLY A 853 9.33 -28.60 -6.41
CA GLY A 853 10.60 -28.42 -7.12
C GLY A 853 11.78 -28.13 -6.20
N GLY A 854 12.32 -29.17 -5.54
CA GLY A 854 13.33 -29.02 -4.47
C GLY A 854 14.71 -28.49 -4.89
N GLY A 855 14.85 -27.16 -5.02
CA GLY A 855 16.14 -26.45 -4.93
C GLY A 855 16.32 -25.28 -5.90
N GLY A 856 16.39 -24.05 -5.38
CA GLY A 856 16.86 -22.90 -6.17
C GLY A 856 16.47 -21.49 -5.67
N SER A 857 15.45 -21.34 -4.82
CA SER A 857 14.80 -20.03 -4.61
C SER A 857 15.56 -19.02 -3.74
N ASP A 858 16.50 -19.47 -2.90
CA ASP A 858 17.23 -18.61 -1.94
C ASP A 858 18.20 -17.60 -2.62
N ALA A 859 18.27 -17.57 -3.96
CA ALA A 859 19.27 -16.84 -4.73
C ALA A 859 19.07 -15.31 -4.84
N TYR A 860 17.96 -14.76 -4.31
CA TYR A 860 17.56 -13.35 -4.47
C TYR A 860 17.63 -12.51 -3.19
N LEU A 861 18.06 -13.10 -2.06
CA LEU A 861 18.26 -12.37 -0.81
C LEU A 861 19.71 -11.93 -0.71
N ASN A 862 19.98 -10.61 -0.67
CA ASN A 862 21.27 -10.10 -0.23
C ASN A 862 21.27 -10.09 1.31
N VAL A 863 22.23 -10.75 1.94
CA VAL A 863 22.23 -11.02 3.38
C VAL A 863 23.52 -10.51 3.99
N VAL A 864 23.42 -9.53 4.88
CA VAL A 864 24.56 -8.84 5.50
C VAL A 864 24.50 -9.01 7.01
N ASP A 865 25.58 -9.49 7.61
CA ASP A 865 25.74 -9.44 9.06
C ASP A 865 26.19 -8.03 9.47
N ILE A 866 25.41 -7.36 10.32
CA ILE A 866 25.69 -5.97 10.71
C ILE A 866 26.91 -5.90 11.63
N GLY A 867 27.13 -6.90 12.49
CA GLY A 867 28.31 -6.94 13.35
C GLY A 867 29.59 -7.05 12.53
N GLU A 868 29.61 -7.96 11.55
CA GLU A 868 30.73 -8.08 10.62
C GLU A 868 30.94 -6.79 9.79
N ALA A 869 29.85 -6.18 9.28
CA ALA A 869 29.91 -4.95 8.48
C ALA A 869 30.43 -3.74 9.29
N VAL A 870 30.04 -3.60 10.56
CA VAL A 870 30.53 -2.57 11.49
C VAL A 870 32.01 -2.75 11.76
N LEU A 871 32.43 -3.93 12.19
CA LEU A 871 33.84 -4.21 12.52
C LEU A 871 34.75 -4.01 11.30
N ASN A 872 34.34 -4.52 10.13
CA ASN A 872 35.03 -4.27 8.86
C ASN A 872 35.12 -2.77 8.53
N TYR A 873 34.08 -1.97 8.78
CA TYR A 873 34.16 -0.52 8.55
C TYR A 873 35.16 0.16 9.49
N MET A 874 35.11 -0.14 10.80
CA MET A 874 35.98 0.51 11.79
C MET A 874 37.47 0.22 11.55
N PHE A 875 37.82 -1.02 11.17
CA PHE A 875 39.21 -1.36 10.82
C PHE A 875 39.67 -0.75 9.49
N ASN A 876 38.77 -0.48 8.54
CA ASN A 876 39.14 0.10 7.24
C ASN A 876 39.26 1.64 7.24
N VAL A 877 38.50 2.36 8.07
CA VAL A 877 38.58 3.84 8.17
C VAL A 877 39.81 4.29 8.96
N GLY A 878 40.23 3.52 9.96
CA GLY A 878 41.37 3.84 10.81
C GLY A 878 41.19 5.16 11.57
N TYR A 879 42.30 5.85 11.84
CA TYR A 879 42.34 7.04 12.71
C TYR A 879 41.84 8.35 12.04
N ALA A 880 41.09 8.27 10.94
CA ALA A 880 40.70 9.44 10.14
C ALA A 880 39.52 10.25 10.72
N ASN A 881 38.66 9.64 11.54
CA ASN A 881 37.52 10.30 12.19
C ASN A 881 37.72 10.26 13.73
N PRO A 882 37.84 11.41 14.43
CA PRO A 882 38.05 11.45 15.88
C PRO A 882 37.04 10.61 16.68
N GLY A 883 35.76 10.64 16.29
CA GLY A 883 34.69 9.90 16.97
C GLY A 883 34.79 8.37 16.85
N THR A 884 35.58 7.85 15.91
CA THR A 884 35.91 6.42 15.82
C THR A 884 37.27 6.08 16.42
N VAL A 885 38.17 7.05 16.67
CA VAL A 885 39.49 6.80 17.27
C VAL A 885 39.38 6.20 18.67
N GLN A 886 38.48 6.70 19.52
CA GLN A 886 38.33 6.19 20.88
C GLN A 886 37.86 4.72 20.87
N ILE A 887 36.79 4.41 20.13
CA ILE A 887 36.27 3.05 20.01
C ILE A 887 37.31 2.11 19.38
N LEU A 888 38.02 2.56 18.34
CA LEU A 888 39.07 1.77 17.70
C LEU A 888 40.24 1.51 18.65
N THR A 889 40.62 2.48 19.50
CA THR A 889 41.67 2.31 20.51
C THR A 889 41.27 1.23 21.53
N THR A 890 40.11 1.37 22.18
CA THR A 890 39.63 0.38 23.17
C THR A 890 39.41 -1.01 22.56
N LEU A 891 38.94 -1.09 21.31
CA LEU A 891 38.83 -2.35 20.57
C LEU A 891 40.20 -2.97 20.27
N VAL A 892 41.20 -2.16 19.90
CA VAL A 892 42.56 -2.61 19.63
C VAL A 892 43.30 -3.02 20.91
N GLU A 893 43.03 -2.37 22.04
CA GLU A 893 43.51 -2.76 23.38
C GLU A 893 42.93 -4.13 23.77
N PHE A 894 41.61 -4.32 23.69
CA PHE A 894 40.95 -5.60 23.94
C PHE A 894 41.52 -6.76 23.09
N LEU A 895 41.81 -6.51 21.80
CA LEU A 895 42.40 -7.50 20.91
C LEU A 895 43.90 -7.74 21.17
N GLN A 896 44.62 -6.78 21.78
CA GLN A 896 46.02 -6.96 22.22
C GLN A 896 46.11 -7.78 23.51
N ASP A 897 45.15 -7.62 24.42
CA ASP A 897 45.02 -8.42 25.64
C ASP A 897 44.54 -9.87 25.39
N GLY A 898 44.32 -10.24 24.12
CA GLY A 898 44.00 -11.60 23.69
C GLY A 898 42.51 -11.88 23.47
N GLY A 899 41.66 -10.85 23.47
CA GLY A 899 40.26 -10.95 23.09
C GLY A 899 40.09 -11.39 21.62
N GLU A 900 39.00 -12.11 21.34
CA GLU A 900 38.63 -12.50 19.98
C GLU A 900 37.61 -11.53 19.37
N VAL A 901 37.72 -11.24 18.07
CA VAL A 901 36.76 -10.38 17.34
C VAL A 901 35.32 -10.90 17.46
N GLY A 902 35.13 -12.22 17.59
CA GLY A 902 33.82 -12.86 17.80
C GLY A 902 33.24 -12.72 19.22
N GLN A 903 33.94 -12.06 20.15
CA GLN A 903 33.46 -11.72 21.50
C GLN A 903 32.93 -10.28 21.59
N VAL A 904 33.13 -9.46 20.55
CA VAL A 904 32.61 -8.09 20.48
C VAL A 904 31.13 -8.14 20.14
N ASP A 905 30.27 -7.64 21.03
CA ASP A 905 28.83 -7.58 20.78
C ASP A 905 28.48 -6.30 20.02
N VAL A 906 27.70 -6.44 18.95
CA VAL A 906 27.23 -5.33 18.12
C VAL A 906 25.71 -5.42 18.04
N THR A 907 25.08 -4.74 19.00
CA THR A 907 23.62 -4.64 19.06
C THR A 907 23.10 -3.54 18.15
N VAL A 908 21.90 -3.72 17.59
CA VAL A 908 21.29 -2.80 16.63
C VAL A 908 19.90 -2.41 17.13
N SER A 909 19.52 -1.13 17.01
CA SER A 909 18.17 -0.69 17.39
C SER A 909 17.10 -1.46 16.62
N HIS A 910 15.97 -1.73 17.27
CA HIS A 910 14.79 -2.37 16.67
C HIS A 910 14.00 -1.45 15.71
N SER A 911 14.62 -0.37 15.22
CA SER A 911 14.09 0.60 14.28
C SER A 911 15.25 1.17 13.45
N PHE A 912 14.99 1.46 12.18
CA PHE A 912 15.93 2.10 11.24
C PHE A 912 15.12 2.87 10.19
N ALA A 913 15.78 3.70 9.38
CA ALA A 913 15.14 4.51 8.34
C ALA A 913 15.71 4.30 6.93
N ALA A 914 14.84 4.17 5.92
CA ALA A 914 15.17 4.29 4.51
C ALA A 914 15.55 5.74 4.16
N CYS A 915 16.64 5.90 3.41
CA CYS A 915 17.34 7.17 3.21
C CYS A 915 17.42 7.63 1.74
N GLY A 916 16.83 6.90 0.79
CA GLY A 916 17.04 7.08 -0.65
C GLY A 916 18.28 6.32 -1.17
N TYR A 917 18.25 5.93 -2.45
CA TYR A 917 19.36 5.32 -3.19
C TYR A 917 19.92 4.03 -2.56
N GLY A 918 18.99 3.21 -2.08
CA GLY A 918 19.28 1.96 -1.39
C GLY A 918 20.06 2.15 -0.10
N ARG A 919 19.94 3.31 0.54
CA ARG A 919 20.60 3.61 1.82
C ARG A 919 19.65 3.46 3.00
N PHE A 920 20.19 3.01 4.12
CA PHE A 920 19.45 2.78 5.36
C PHE A 920 20.28 3.27 6.53
N MET A 921 19.71 4.08 7.42
CA MET A 921 20.38 4.56 8.63
C MET A 921 19.88 3.81 9.85
N LEU A 922 20.82 3.23 10.59
CA LEU A 922 20.59 2.41 11.78
C LEU A 922 21.37 2.99 12.96
N GLU A 923 20.92 2.72 14.18
CA GLU A 923 21.70 2.93 15.39
C GLU A 923 22.30 1.60 15.87
N ILE A 924 23.56 1.65 16.29
CA ILE A 924 24.30 0.51 16.84
C ILE A 924 24.89 0.86 18.19
N SER A 925 24.94 -0.12 19.09
CA SER A 925 25.67 -0.07 20.36
C SER A 925 26.70 -1.20 20.38
N ILE A 926 27.98 -0.81 20.46
CA ILE A 926 29.13 -1.73 20.47
C ILE A 926 29.57 -1.94 21.92
N ALA A 927 29.76 -3.21 22.30
CA ALA A 927 30.27 -3.58 23.61
C ALA A 927 31.35 -4.67 23.51
N ILE A 928 32.28 -4.69 24.48
CA ILE A 928 33.27 -5.75 24.67
C ILE A 928 33.04 -6.44 26.02
N PRO A 929 33.49 -7.69 26.22
CA PRO A 929 33.46 -8.33 27.52
C PRO A 929 34.33 -7.55 28.52
N GLY A 930 33.76 -7.16 29.67
CA GLY A 930 34.52 -6.65 30.79
C GLY A 930 35.18 -7.77 31.60
N ASN A 931 36.20 -7.41 32.39
CA ASN A 931 36.96 -8.35 33.22
C ASN A 931 36.06 -9.10 34.24
N ASP A 932 35.00 -8.45 34.73
CA ASP A 932 34.03 -9.01 35.67
C ASP A 932 32.91 -9.81 34.98
N GLY A 933 32.92 -9.90 33.64
CA GLY A 933 31.93 -10.60 32.82
C GLY A 933 30.79 -9.71 32.30
N ASP A 934 30.55 -8.55 32.91
CA ASP A 934 29.59 -7.56 32.40
C ASP A 934 30.12 -6.87 31.12
N PRO A 935 29.25 -6.59 30.12
CA PRO A 935 29.68 -5.98 28.87
C PRO A 935 30.00 -4.49 29.02
N ILE A 936 31.24 -4.10 28.76
CA ILE A 936 31.67 -2.69 28.69
C ILE A 936 31.18 -2.11 27.37
N GLN A 937 30.20 -1.21 27.43
CA GLN A 937 29.73 -0.44 26.28
C GLN A 937 30.84 0.51 25.80
N VAL A 938 31.39 0.27 24.61
CA VAL A 938 32.46 1.08 24.01
C VAL A 938 31.89 2.32 23.32
N GLY A 939 30.64 2.25 22.86
CA GLY A 939 29.89 3.44 22.44
C GLY A 939 28.69 3.12 21.55
N ARG A 940 27.85 4.15 21.36
CA ARG A 940 26.69 4.14 20.47
C ARG A 940 26.96 5.04 19.26
N LYS A 941 26.66 4.58 18.04
CA LYS A 941 26.90 5.34 16.79
C LYS A 941 25.73 5.19 15.82
N LEU A 942 25.59 6.15 14.92
CA LEU A 942 24.67 6.08 13.78
C LEU A 942 25.45 5.64 12.55
N VAL A 943 24.91 4.66 11.81
CA VAL A 943 25.57 4.10 10.63
C VAL A 943 24.67 4.19 9.41
N LEU A 944 25.20 4.69 8.30
CA LEU A 944 24.52 4.72 7.02
C LEU A 944 25.01 3.54 6.18
N PHE A 945 24.17 2.51 6.04
CA PHE A 945 24.41 1.38 5.16
C PHE A 945 23.99 1.70 3.72
N SER A 946 24.67 1.17 2.70
CA SER A 946 24.20 1.22 1.30
C SER A 946 24.15 -0.15 0.63
N ALA A 947 22.95 -0.56 0.23
CA ALA A 947 22.66 -1.76 -0.54
C ALA A 947 23.44 -1.84 -1.87
N SER A 948 23.64 -0.70 -2.54
CA SER A 948 24.36 -0.62 -3.82
C SER A 948 25.86 -0.96 -3.70
N VAL A 949 26.43 -0.72 -2.52
CA VAL A 949 27.84 -1.00 -2.17
C VAL A 949 27.97 -2.35 -1.46
N GLY A 950 26.96 -2.74 -0.68
CA GLY A 950 27.02 -3.90 0.22
C GLY A 950 27.77 -3.61 1.53
N ALA A 951 27.92 -2.34 1.91
CA ALA A 951 28.71 -1.93 3.07
C ALA A 951 28.14 -0.67 3.74
N ILE A 952 28.64 -0.38 4.96
CA ILE A 952 28.49 0.92 5.62
C ILE A 952 29.31 1.95 4.84
N VAL A 953 28.72 3.11 4.57
CA VAL A 953 29.36 4.22 3.83
C VAL A 953 29.66 5.44 4.70
N TRP A 954 29.03 5.54 5.87
CA TRP A 954 29.31 6.56 6.88
C TRP A 954 28.99 6.04 8.27
N VAL A 955 29.77 6.49 9.26
CA VAL A 955 29.51 6.33 10.69
C VAL A 955 29.68 7.69 11.35
N GLY A 956 28.66 8.11 12.10
CA GLY A 956 28.65 9.33 12.87
C GLY A 956 28.22 9.10 14.32
N GLU A 957 28.35 10.15 15.10
CA GLU A 957 28.04 10.12 16.53
C GLU A 957 26.55 10.42 16.74
N CYS A 958 25.98 9.91 17.83
CA CYS A 958 24.67 10.34 18.30
C CYS A 958 24.93 11.30 19.48
N PRO A 959 24.84 12.65 19.29
CA PRO A 959 25.36 13.63 20.26
C PRO A 959 24.73 13.58 21.65
N ALA A 960 23.61 12.86 21.80
CA ALA A 960 22.92 12.66 23.06
C ALA A 960 23.72 11.84 24.09
N TYR A 961 24.75 11.09 23.67
CA TYR A 961 25.26 9.94 24.46
C TYR A 961 26.65 10.11 25.10
N ASP A 962 27.36 11.21 24.90
CA ASP A 962 28.78 11.35 25.30
C ASP A 962 29.07 11.23 26.81
N ASN A 963 28.04 11.26 27.67
CA ASN A 963 28.20 11.22 29.13
C ASN A 963 27.34 10.15 29.85
N LEU A 964 26.59 9.30 29.13
CA LEU A 964 25.64 8.37 29.75
C LEU A 964 25.79 6.94 29.22
N LEU A 965 26.32 6.05 30.05
CA LEU A 965 26.29 4.61 29.86
C LEU A 965 24.85 4.11 30.00
N LEU A 966 24.20 3.89 28.86
CA LEU A 966 22.79 3.52 28.80
C LEU A 966 22.62 2.00 28.70
N PRO A 967 21.67 1.40 29.45
CA PRO A 967 21.41 -0.04 29.41
C PRO A 967 21.28 -0.60 27.98
N LEU A 968 21.96 -1.71 27.71
CA LEU A 968 21.86 -2.41 26.43
C LEU A 968 20.40 -2.78 26.14
N GLY A 969 20.00 -2.65 24.87
CA GLY A 969 18.62 -2.93 24.42
C GLY A 969 17.65 -1.75 24.45
N GLN A 970 18.06 -0.56 24.93
CA GLN A 970 17.26 0.66 24.75
C GLN A 970 17.23 1.10 23.28
N SER A 971 16.10 0.88 22.60
CA SER A 971 15.91 1.27 21.19
C SER A 971 15.93 2.79 20.97
N VAL A 972 16.46 3.19 19.82
CA VAL A 972 16.28 4.52 19.23
C VAL A 972 15.18 4.42 18.17
N THR A 973 14.19 5.30 18.19
CA THR A 973 13.13 5.34 17.17
C THR A 973 13.48 6.31 16.05
N PHE A 974 13.23 5.87 14.82
CA PHE A 974 13.54 6.58 13.59
C PHE A 974 12.26 7.00 12.85
N SER A 975 12.33 8.14 12.17
CA SER A 975 11.38 8.55 11.14
C SER A 975 12.14 9.15 9.96
N SER A 976 11.61 9.04 8.74
CA SER A 976 12.23 9.66 7.57
C SER A 976 11.18 10.29 6.66
N ILE A 977 11.58 11.35 5.96
CA ILE A 977 10.77 11.96 4.91
C ILE A 977 11.64 12.29 3.70
N ARG A 978 11.24 11.76 2.54
CA ARG A 978 11.92 11.92 1.25
C ARG A 978 11.29 13.08 0.48
N ARG A 979 12.00 14.19 0.34
CA ARG A 979 11.50 15.40 -0.36
C ARG A 979 11.31 15.08 -1.86
N ARG A 980 10.07 15.12 -2.34
CA ARG A 980 9.76 14.84 -3.75
C ARG A 980 10.25 15.97 -4.65
N HIS A 981 11.30 15.73 -5.43
CA HIS A 981 11.70 16.64 -6.50
C HIS A 981 10.73 16.54 -7.68
N ALA A 982 10.10 17.65 -8.07
CA ALA A 982 9.14 17.70 -9.18
C ALA A 982 9.74 17.28 -10.55
N THR A 983 11.06 17.37 -10.67
CA THR A 983 11.85 17.04 -11.86
C THR A 983 12.22 15.56 -12.00
N GLY A 984 11.81 14.69 -11.07
CA GLY A 984 12.20 13.26 -11.06
C GLY A 984 13.69 13.01 -10.79
N SER A 985 14.46 14.07 -10.48
CA SER A 985 15.83 13.98 -10.00
C SER A 985 15.87 13.39 -8.59
N ARG A 986 17.06 12.91 -8.19
CA ARG A 986 17.30 12.31 -6.87
C ARG A 986 16.77 13.21 -5.74
N ARG A 987 16.12 12.58 -4.77
CA ARG A 987 15.46 13.21 -3.62
C ARG A 987 16.44 13.42 -2.48
N ALA A 988 16.34 14.56 -1.80
CA ALA A 988 16.94 14.72 -0.48
C ALA A 988 16.07 13.99 0.55
N CYS A 989 16.69 13.35 1.54
CA CYS A 989 16.00 12.75 2.68
C CYS A 989 16.32 13.54 3.95
N THR A 990 15.37 13.68 4.86
CA THR A 990 15.68 13.99 6.26
C THR A 990 15.30 12.80 7.10
N VAL A 991 16.18 12.39 8.00
CA VAL A 991 15.90 11.39 9.02
C VAL A 991 15.88 12.07 10.38
N ALA A 992 14.83 11.82 11.15
CA ALA A 992 14.72 12.22 12.54
C ALA A 992 14.97 11.00 13.42
N VAL A 993 15.83 11.18 14.42
CA VAL A 993 16.35 10.11 15.28
C VAL A 993 16.11 10.53 16.72
N THR A 994 15.41 9.70 17.50
CA THR A 994 15.01 10.07 18.86
C THR A 994 15.29 8.94 19.87
N PRO A 995 16.13 9.17 20.90
CA PRO A 995 16.52 8.13 21.85
C PRO A 995 15.42 7.87 22.89
N SER A 996 15.04 6.60 23.14
CA SER A 996 13.95 6.30 24.10
C SER A 996 14.25 6.69 25.56
N SER A 997 15.49 6.99 25.90
CA SER A 997 15.99 7.25 27.25
C SER A 997 16.48 8.67 27.52
N LEU A 998 16.57 9.50 26.48
CA LEU A 998 16.82 10.94 26.61
C LEU A 998 15.60 11.68 26.04
N PRO A 999 14.48 11.69 26.80
CA PRO A 999 13.29 12.44 26.42
C PRO A 999 13.66 13.90 26.15
N GLY A 1000 12.97 14.50 25.19
CA GLY A 1000 13.24 15.87 24.82
C GLY A 1000 14.59 16.15 24.13
N GLN A 1001 15.28 15.16 23.58
CA GLN A 1001 16.24 15.40 22.49
C GLN A 1001 15.78 14.71 21.21
N VAL A 1002 16.01 15.38 20.07
CA VAL A 1002 15.77 14.91 18.70
C VAL A 1002 16.96 15.30 17.83
N LEU A 1003 17.49 14.35 17.06
CA LEU A 1003 18.53 14.60 16.08
C LEU A 1003 17.95 14.56 14.66
N LEU A 1004 18.07 15.66 13.92
CA LEU A 1004 17.80 15.69 12.48
C LEU A 1004 19.08 15.52 11.68
N ILE A 1005 19.01 14.69 10.64
CA ILE A 1005 20.09 14.46 9.69
C ILE A 1005 19.53 14.63 8.28
N ASP A 1006 19.95 15.70 7.60
CA ASP A 1006 19.64 15.94 6.18
C ASP A 1006 20.68 15.20 5.31
N ILE A 1007 20.18 14.42 4.35
CA ILE A 1007 20.93 13.57 3.43
C ILE A 1007 20.71 14.10 2.01
N GLU A 1008 21.78 14.58 1.38
CA GLU A 1008 21.72 15.18 0.06
C GLU A 1008 21.42 14.15 -1.05
N PRO A 1009 20.93 14.57 -2.23
CA PRO A 1009 20.77 13.72 -3.41
C PRO A 1009 22.06 12.99 -3.87
N ALA A 1010 23.24 13.52 -3.53
CA ALA A 1010 24.52 12.82 -3.71
C ALA A 1010 24.63 11.60 -2.77
N GLY A 1011 24.12 11.72 -1.54
CA GLY A 1011 24.40 10.87 -0.38
C GLY A 1011 25.41 11.47 0.60
N GLU A 1012 25.81 12.72 0.38
CA GLU A 1012 26.56 13.50 1.35
C GLU A 1012 25.62 13.86 2.51
N LEU A 1013 26.15 13.81 3.73
CA LEU A 1013 25.40 14.05 4.95
C LEU A 1013 25.71 15.46 5.44
N LEU A 1014 24.68 16.28 5.60
CA LEU A 1014 24.81 17.58 6.23
C LEU A 1014 25.06 17.39 7.74
N GLN A 1015 25.64 18.41 8.38
CA GLN A 1015 25.91 18.38 9.81
C GLN A 1015 24.60 18.11 10.60
N PRO A 1016 24.55 17.08 11.45
CA PRO A 1016 23.37 16.78 12.26
C PRO A 1016 22.95 17.97 13.12
N GLN A 1017 21.64 18.24 13.16
CA GLN A 1017 21.04 19.31 13.96
C GLN A 1017 20.36 18.69 15.18
N VAL A 1018 20.78 19.12 16.39
CA VAL A 1018 20.12 18.72 17.64
C VAL A 1018 19.01 19.71 17.96
N PHE A 1019 17.81 19.21 18.17
CA PHE A 1019 16.67 19.94 18.71
C PHE A 1019 16.45 19.48 20.15
N GLU A 1020 16.53 20.43 21.08
CA GLU A 1020 16.21 20.20 22.50
C GLU A 1020 14.76 20.61 22.78
N CYS A 1021 14.09 19.88 23.65
CA CYS A 1021 12.74 20.20 24.12
C CYS A 1021 12.71 21.54 24.84
N PRO A 1022 11.50 22.16 24.93
CA PRO A 1022 11.27 23.29 25.82
C PRO A 1022 11.79 22.97 27.23
N GLU A 1023 12.38 23.98 27.87
CA GLU A 1023 12.87 23.87 29.24
C GLU A 1023 11.78 23.38 30.20
N ALA A 1024 10.51 23.73 29.95
CA ALA A 1024 9.36 23.21 30.68
C ALA A 1024 9.26 21.67 30.69
N THR A 1025 9.39 21.01 29.53
CA THR A 1025 9.39 19.53 29.45
C THR A 1025 10.60 18.94 30.19
N GLN A 1026 11.76 19.60 30.11
CA GLN A 1026 12.94 19.17 30.87
C GLN A 1026 12.75 19.37 32.39
N LEU A 1027 12.04 20.42 32.82
CA LEU A 1027 11.74 20.70 34.23
C LEU A 1027 10.78 19.67 34.81
N PHE A 1028 9.66 19.36 34.15
CA PHE A 1028 8.72 18.32 34.61
C PHE A 1028 9.38 16.96 34.87
N LEU A 1029 10.42 16.63 34.09
CA LEU A 1029 11.24 15.41 34.25
C LEU A 1029 12.32 15.56 35.33
N ARG A 1030 12.90 16.75 35.52
CA ARG A 1030 13.92 17.04 36.55
C ARG A 1030 13.34 17.17 37.95
N GLU A 1031 12.11 17.66 38.09
CA GLU A 1031 11.42 17.81 39.37
C GLU A 1031 10.94 16.46 39.94
N GLY A 1032 11.07 15.37 39.17
CA GLY A 1032 10.84 14.01 39.64
C GLY A 1032 9.37 13.65 39.87
N GLU A 1033 8.44 14.51 39.46
CA GLU A 1033 7.00 14.21 39.48
C GLU A 1033 6.60 13.24 38.36
N TRP A 1034 7.35 13.18 37.26
CA TRP A 1034 7.02 12.38 36.07
C TRP A 1034 8.19 11.48 35.64
N GLU A 1035 7.90 10.19 35.44
CA GLU A 1035 8.80 9.22 34.79
C GLU A 1035 8.35 9.00 33.34
N MET A 1036 9.30 8.68 32.45
CA MET A 1036 8.95 8.18 31.12
C MET A 1036 8.24 6.84 31.26
N GLY A 1037 7.03 6.73 30.69
CA GLY A 1037 6.26 5.49 30.73
C GLY A 1037 6.93 4.34 29.97
N ARG A 1038 6.34 3.14 30.06
CA ARG A 1038 6.76 1.97 29.24
C ARG A 1038 7.01 2.43 27.80
N PRO A 1039 8.22 2.26 27.25
CA PRO A 1039 8.78 3.20 26.27
C PRO A 1039 8.07 3.12 24.92
N PHE A 1040 7.03 3.93 24.78
CA PHE A 1040 6.49 4.40 23.52
C PHE A 1040 6.91 5.86 23.37
N ARG A 1041 7.92 6.08 22.51
CA ARG A 1041 8.40 7.39 22.06
C ARG A 1041 8.38 7.36 20.54
N SER A 1042 7.29 7.85 19.95
CA SER A 1042 7.15 7.89 18.49
C SER A 1042 7.62 9.23 17.96
N ILE A 1043 8.24 9.20 16.79
CA ILE A 1043 8.66 10.41 16.07
C ILE A 1043 8.09 10.36 14.65
N VAL A 1044 7.55 11.49 14.22
CA VAL A 1044 6.82 11.66 12.97
C VAL A 1044 7.34 12.91 12.27
N LEU A 1045 7.73 12.79 11.00
CA LEU A 1045 8.18 13.92 10.19
C LEU A 1045 7.07 14.36 9.22
N SER A 1046 6.90 15.68 9.10
CA SER A 1046 6.26 16.31 7.94
C SER A 1046 7.28 17.10 7.10
N SER A 1047 6.86 17.79 6.04
CA SER A 1047 7.72 18.69 5.27
C SER A 1047 8.24 19.86 6.13
N THR A 1048 7.41 20.37 7.03
CA THR A 1048 7.66 21.59 7.83
C THR A 1048 7.99 21.35 9.30
N THR A 1049 7.59 20.22 9.89
CA THR A 1049 7.72 19.95 11.33
C THR A 1049 8.30 18.57 11.64
N VAL A 1050 8.84 18.46 12.84
CA VAL A 1050 9.17 17.21 13.52
C VAL A 1050 8.23 17.09 14.71
N ILE A 1051 7.57 15.95 14.87
CA ILE A 1051 6.57 15.74 15.91
C ILE A 1051 7.04 14.57 16.76
N VAL A 1052 7.11 14.79 18.06
CA VAL A 1052 7.44 13.76 19.06
C VAL A 1052 6.21 13.48 19.89
N VAL A 1053 5.89 12.19 20.06
CA VAL A 1053 4.79 11.71 20.90
C VAL A 1053 5.39 10.86 22.02
N GLU A 1054 5.31 11.36 23.25
CA GLU A 1054 5.89 10.79 24.47
C GLU A 1054 4.77 10.44 25.48
N ASN A 1055 4.87 9.28 26.13
CA ASN A 1055 4.00 8.92 27.27
C ASN A 1055 4.74 9.19 28.59
N LEU A 1056 4.17 10.04 29.45
CA LEU A 1056 4.64 10.31 30.81
C LEU A 1056 3.73 9.61 31.84
N LEU A 1057 4.30 9.18 32.97
CA LEU A 1057 3.59 8.64 34.13
C LEU A 1057 3.95 9.43 35.38
N SER A 1058 2.99 9.79 36.23
CA SER A 1058 3.31 10.50 37.48
C SER A 1058 3.90 9.54 38.52
N VAL A 1059 5.09 9.84 39.05
CA VAL A 1059 5.82 9.01 40.02
C VAL A 1059 5.18 9.06 41.42
N ASN A 1060 4.78 10.26 41.85
CA ASN A 1060 4.60 10.57 43.28
C ASN A 1060 3.15 10.44 43.80
N GLN A 1061 2.18 10.00 42.97
CA GLN A 1061 0.74 10.06 43.29
C GLN A 1061 0.10 8.72 43.74
N GLY A 1062 0.88 7.82 44.38
CA GLY A 1062 0.34 6.62 45.02
C GLY A 1062 -0.42 5.69 44.06
N ALA A 1063 -1.71 5.44 44.33
CA ALA A 1063 -2.60 4.69 43.43
C ALA A 1063 -3.09 5.53 42.22
N ASP A 1064 -3.18 6.86 42.37
CA ASP A 1064 -3.58 7.81 41.33
C ASP A 1064 -2.41 8.17 40.40
N ARG A 1065 -1.67 7.16 39.92
CA ARG A 1065 -0.65 7.33 38.88
C ARG A 1065 -1.31 7.84 37.60
N ARG A 1066 -1.13 9.13 37.28
CA ARG A 1066 -1.68 9.75 36.08
C ARG A 1066 -0.81 9.46 34.87
N ASN A 1067 -1.44 9.38 33.71
CA ASN A 1067 -0.78 9.22 32.43
C ASN A 1067 -1.01 10.49 31.61
N GLU A 1068 0.02 11.03 30.98
CA GLU A 1068 -0.11 12.11 30.01
C GLU A 1068 0.62 11.77 28.72
N ILE A 1069 -0.04 12.00 27.58
CA ILE A 1069 0.64 12.01 26.28
C ILE A 1069 1.07 13.44 26.00
N HIS A 1070 2.37 13.68 25.83
CA HIS A 1070 2.92 14.96 25.37
C HIS A 1070 3.22 14.85 23.87
N VAL A 1071 2.59 15.73 23.09
CA VAL A 1071 2.78 15.83 21.63
C VAL A 1071 3.51 17.15 21.34
N THR A 1072 4.83 17.07 21.14
CA THR A 1072 5.71 18.23 20.96
C THR A 1072 6.08 18.43 19.48
N PHE A 1073 5.88 19.66 18.99
CA PHE A 1073 6.06 20.06 17.60
C PHE A 1073 7.25 21.01 17.46
N PHE A 1074 8.29 20.56 16.77
CA PHE A 1074 9.48 21.34 16.42
C PHE A 1074 9.38 21.80 14.96
N HIS A 1075 9.70 23.06 14.67
CA HIS A 1075 9.85 23.51 13.29
C HIS A 1075 11.18 23.01 12.71
N ARG A 1076 11.11 22.36 11.55
CA ARG A 1076 12.26 21.66 10.92
C ARG A 1076 13.34 22.61 10.40
N VAL A 1077 12.99 23.88 10.17
CA VAL A 1077 13.96 24.97 10.05
C VAL A 1077 14.03 25.65 11.42
N PRO A 1078 15.21 25.71 12.07
CA PRO A 1078 15.37 26.43 13.34
C PRO A 1078 15.17 27.92 13.11
N SER A 1079 13.96 28.38 13.40
CA SER A 1079 13.54 29.76 13.42
C SER A 1079 13.25 30.16 14.88
N THR A 1080 13.01 31.45 15.14
CA THR A 1080 12.62 31.93 16.48
C THR A 1080 11.16 31.57 16.85
N ALA A 1081 10.54 30.62 16.14
CA ALA A 1081 9.21 30.12 16.45
C ALA A 1081 9.25 29.26 17.72
N SER A 1082 8.32 29.50 18.63
CA SER A 1082 8.18 28.71 19.85
C SER A 1082 7.74 27.28 19.51
N THR A 1083 8.54 26.29 19.91
CA THR A 1083 8.13 24.88 20.01
C THR A 1083 6.81 24.79 20.79
N GLN A 1084 5.83 24.07 20.27
CA GLN A 1084 4.53 23.88 20.92
C GLN A 1084 4.38 22.45 21.44
N THR A 1085 3.73 22.29 22.59
CA THR A 1085 3.41 20.98 23.17
C THR A 1085 1.92 20.92 23.50
N LEU A 1086 1.25 19.85 23.08
CA LEU A 1086 -0.13 19.54 23.43
C LEU A 1086 -0.13 18.36 24.42
N THR A 1087 -0.95 18.45 25.47
CA THR A 1087 -1.08 17.42 26.50
C THR A 1087 -2.43 16.71 26.40
N LEU A 1088 -2.42 15.37 26.43
CA LEU A 1088 -3.62 14.53 26.51
C LEU A 1088 -3.59 13.69 27.78
N ASN A 1089 -4.50 13.97 28.71
CA ASN A 1089 -4.55 13.37 30.03
C ASN A 1089 -5.31 12.02 30.02
N ASP A 1090 -4.90 11.10 30.90
CA ASP A 1090 -5.51 9.79 31.17
C ASP A 1090 -5.49 8.78 30.01
N MET A 1091 -4.62 9.02 29.03
CA MET A 1091 -4.45 8.22 27.82
C MET A 1091 -3.06 7.58 27.74
N ILE A 1092 -2.92 6.52 26.93
CA ILE A 1092 -1.63 5.92 26.58
C ILE A 1092 -1.52 5.90 25.05
N ALA A 1093 -0.55 6.63 24.47
CA ALA A 1093 -0.28 6.55 23.04
C ALA A 1093 0.32 5.19 22.68
N LEU A 1094 -0.15 4.64 21.55
CA LEU A 1094 0.18 3.29 21.06
C LEU A 1094 0.88 3.29 19.70
N GLN A 1095 0.53 4.25 18.85
CA GLN A 1095 1.12 4.49 17.53
C GLN A 1095 0.81 5.93 17.11
N SER A 1096 1.70 6.56 16.34
CA SER A 1096 1.37 7.79 15.62
C SER A 1096 1.86 7.73 14.17
N THR A 1097 1.24 8.52 13.29
CA THR A 1097 1.64 8.61 11.88
C THR A 1097 1.24 9.95 11.27
N CYS A 1098 1.95 10.41 10.24
CA CYS A 1098 1.56 11.58 9.46
C CYS A 1098 0.60 11.17 8.34
N VAL A 1099 -0.41 12.00 8.08
CA VAL A 1099 -1.41 11.82 7.03
C VAL A 1099 -1.48 13.11 6.22
N ARG A 1100 -1.29 13.03 4.89
CA ARG A 1100 -1.24 14.18 3.96
C ARG A 1100 -0.24 15.28 4.30
N ASP A 1101 0.78 15.00 5.12
CA ASP A 1101 1.76 15.99 5.62
C ASP A 1101 1.18 17.09 6.54
N GLU A 1102 -0.14 17.29 6.51
CA GLU A 1102 -0.92 18.26 7.29
C GLU A 1102 -1.56 17.70 8.57
N TYR A 1103 -1.73 16.37 8.70
CA TYR A 1103 -2.45 15.77 9.83
C TYR A 1103 -1.59 14.76 10.58
N LEU A 1104 -1.71 14.76 11.91
CA LEU A 1104 -1.13 13.76 12.81
C LEU A 1104 -2.26 12.89 13.35
N PHE A 1105 -2.18 11.58 13.10
CA PHE A 1105 -3.04 10.60 13.76
C PHE A 1105 -2.29 10.07 14.97
N VAL A 1106 -2.86 10.23 16.17
CA VAL A 1106 -2.35 9.64 17.42
C VAL A 1106 -3.34 8.58 17.89
N LEU A 1107 -2.95 7.30 17.77
CA LEU A 1107 -3.69 6.17 18.29
C LEU A 1107 -3.39 6.03 19.78
N TYR A 1108 -4.44 5.97 20.61
CA TYR A 1108 -4.33 5.78 22.04
C TYR A 1108 -5.33 4.73 22.56
N ALA A 1109 -5.07 4.22 23.76
CA ALA A 1109 -6.06 3.51 24.56
C ALA A 1109 -6.34 4.26 25.87
N ASP A 1110 -7.58 4.16 26.33
CA ASP A 1110 -7.96 4.57 27.69
C ASP A 1110 -7.19 3.70 28.70
N ARG A 1111 -6.75 4.27 29.82
CA ARG A 1111 -5.96 3.56 30.84
C ARG A 1111 -6.73 2.33 31.37
N LEU A 1112 -6.16 1.15 31.14
CA LEU A 1112 -6.44 -0.03 31.97
C LEU A 1112 -5.91 0.24 33.37
N GLU A 1113 -6.79 0.67 34.28
CA GLU A 1113 -6.57 0.45 35.70
C GLU A 1113 -6.56 -1.06 35.92
N SER A 1114 -5.41 -1.57 36.36
CA SER A 1114 -5.23 -2.95 36.75
C SER A 1114 -6.00 -3.19 38.04
N ASN A 1115 -7.04 -4.04 37.99
CA ASN A 1115 -7.76 -4.54 39.17
C ASN A 1115 -6.90 -5.50 40.04
N ASP A 1116 -5.57 -5.34 40.01
CA ASP A 1116 -4.61 -6.21 40.67
C ASP A 1116 -4.56 -5.97 42.19
N GLU A 1117 -5.23 -4.91 42.67
CA GLU A 1117 -5.66 -4.81 44.07
C GLU A 1117 -7.02 -5.50 44.29
N GLU A 1118 -7.05 -6.83 44.15
CA GLU A 1118 -7.91 -7.68 44.99
C GLU A 1118 -7.40 -7.60 46.44
N ASN A 1119 -7.53 -6.40 47.03
CA ASN A 1119 -7.31 -6.18 48.45
C ASN A 1119 -8.51 -6.79 49.19
N ASP A 1120 -8.33 -8.00 49.75
CA ASP A 1120 -9.27 -8.77 50.59
C ASP A 1120 -9.65 -8.07 51.92
N ALA A 1121 -9.60 -6.74 51.96
CA ALA A 1121 -10.06 -5.93 53.07
C ALA A 1121 -11.60 -5.90 53.10
N GLU A 1122 -12.20 -6.45 54.16
CA GLU A 1122 -13.65 -6.48 54.40
C GLU A 1122 -14.24 -5.09 54.71
N VAL A 1123 -14.18 -4.16 53.73
CA VAL A 1123 -14.73 -2.80 53.86
C VAL A 1123 -16.26 -2.84 53.76
N LEU A 1124 -16.90 -3.19 54.87
CA LEU A 1124 -18.35 -3.35 55.05
C LEU A 1124 -19.15 -2.02 55.03
N ASP A 1125 -18.51 -0.88 54.74
CA ASP A 1125 -19.08 0.46 54.86
C ASP A 1125 -19.88 0.93 53.62
N GLY A 1126 -21.05 0.33 53.42
CA GLY A 1126 -22.32 1.02 53.15
C GLY A 1126 -22.52 1.89 51.88
N GLN A 1127 -21.52 2.18 51.06
CA GLN A 1127 -21.65 3.14 49.94
C GLN A 1127 -22.30 2.55 48.69
N TRP A 1128 -23.63 2.48 48.69
CA TRP A 1128 -24.48 2.00 47.57
C TRP A 1128 -24.48 2.87 46.29
N PHE A 1129 -23.62 3.88 46.21
CA PHE A 1129 -23.40 4.73 45.02
C PHE A 1129 -21.99 4.55 44.42
N GLY A 1130 -21.35 3.41 44.65
CA GLY A 1130 -20.06 3.06 44.06
C GLY A 1130 -20.05 3.27 42.55
N ALA A 1131 -18.93 3.78 42.02
CA ALA A 1131 -18.79 4.14 40.62
C ALA A 1131 -19.20 2.97 39.70
N GLY A 1132 -20.07 3.26 38.72
CA GLY A 1132 -20.56 2.24 37.79
C GLY A 1132 -19.40 1.52 37.10
N PRO A 1133 -19.49 0.18 36.90
CA PRO A 1133 -18.36 -0.61 36.41
C PRO A 1133 -17.83 -0.01 35.11
N ARG A 1134 -16.56 0.40 35.12
CA ARG A 1134 -15.94 1.07 33.96
C ARG A 1134 -16.10 0.19 32.73
N GLY A 1135 -16.41 0.84 31.61
CA GLY A 1135 -16.51 0.14 30.33
C GLY A 1135 -15.19 -0.51 29.94
N PRO A 1136 -15.21 -1.51 29.04
CA PRO A 1136 -13.98 -2.06 28.49
C PRO A 1136 -13.09 -0.96 27.89
N PRO A 1137 -11.76 -1.11 27.94
CA PRO A 1137 -10.83 -0.12 27.39
C PRO A 1137 -11.19 0.16 25.93
N CYS A 1138 -11.47 1.42 25.63
CA CYS A 1138 -11.73 1.83 24.26
C CYS A 1138 -10.42 2.25 23.60
N MET A 1139 -10.28 1.88 22.34
CA MET A 1139 -9.19 2.34 21.48
C MET A 1139 -9.71 3.51 20.65
N TRP A 1140 -8.93 4.58 20.58
CA TRP A 1140 -9.30 5.85 19.97
C TRP A 1140 -8.17 6.40 19.12
N VAL A 1141 -8.51 7.17 18.08
CA VAL A 1141 -7.54 8.03 17.39
C VAL A 1141 -7.90 9.50 17.62
N VAL A 1142 -6.95 10.32 18.06
CA VAL A 1142 -7.00 11.78 17.94
C VAL A 1142 -6.41 12.18 16.60
N ILE A 1143 -7.04 13.14 15.93
CA ILE A 1143 -6.56 13.73 14.68
C ILE A 1143 -6.23 15.20 14.95
N PHE A 1144 -4.96 15.56 14.84
CA PHE A 1144 -4.50 16.94 14.93
C PHE A 1144 -4.19 17.50 13.53
N HIS A 1145 -4.50 18.76 13.31
CA HIS A 1145 -4.03 19.55 12.16
C HIS A 1145 -2.68 20.17 12.54
N ILE A 1146 -1.61 19.73 11.89
CA ILE A 1146 -0.21 20.04 12.21
C ILE A 1146 0.09 21.55 12.06
N PRO A 1147 -0.31 22.26 11.00
CA PRO A 1147 0.03 23.68 10.82
C PRO A 1147 -0.52 24.63 11.89
N THR A 1148 -1.58 24.24 12.61
CA THR A 1148 -2.24 25.08 13.63
C THR A 1148 -2.29 24.43 15.01
N PHE A 1149 -1.72 23.23 15.18
CA PHE A 1149 -1.66 22.49 16.45
C PHE A 1149 -3.04 22.23 17.09
N CYS A 1150 -4.11 22.19 16.27
CA CYS A 1150 -5.48 22.01 16.75
C CYS A 1150 -5.93 20.55 16.61
N GLU A 1151 -6.63 20.02 17.61
CA GLU A 1151 -7.43 18.80 17.43
C GLU A 1151 -8.61 19.10 16.50
N ILE A 1152 -8.76 18.34 15.41
CA ILE A 1152 -9.94 18.40 14.52
C ILE A 1152 -10.97 17.30 14.80
N GLY A 1153 -10.60 16.29 15.58
CA GLY A 1153 -11.57 15.37 16.18
C GLY A 1153 -10.99 14.04 16.63
N ARG A 1154 -11.85 13.22 17.26
CA ARG A 1154 -11.53 11.85 17.70
C ARG A 1154 -12.47 10.83 17.07
N GLN A 1155 -12.02 9.60 16.90
CA GLN A 1155 -12.87 8.46 16.50
C GLN A 1155 -12.57 7.24 17.40
N VAL A 1156 -13.62 6.58 17.89
CA VAL A 1156 -13.48 5.32 18.65
C VAL A 1156 -13.26 4.17 17.67
N TRP A 1157 -12.08 3.57 17.67
CA TRP A 1157 -11.73 2.47 16.78
C TRP A 1157 -12.20 1.09 17.30
N GLN A 1158 -12.23 0.88 18.61
CA GLN A 1158 -12.71 -0.38 19.21
C GLN A 1158 -13.39 -0.16 20.56
N ARG A 1159 -14.39 -0.99 20.91
CA ARG A 1159 -15.18 -0.92 22.16
C ARG A 1159 -15.39 -2.24 22.92
N ASN A 1160 -14.80 -3.38 22.51
CA ASN A 1160 -15.16 -4.69 23.07
C ASN A 1160 -13.99 -5.66 23.29
N THR A 1161 -13.52 -5.72 24.55
CA THR A 1161 -13.18 -6.89 25.38
C THR A 1161 -12.33 -8.08 24.90
N HIS A 1162 -12.14 -8.38 23.62
CA HIS A 1162 -11.22 -9.47 23.24
C HIS A 1162 -9.76 -9.01 23.39
N PRO A 1163 -8.86 -9.84 23.97
CA PRO A 1163 -7.64 -9.36 24.59
C PRO A 1163 -6.57 -8.99 23.56
N PHE A 1164 -6.53 -7.71 23.19
CA PHE A 1164 -5.29 -7.04 22.81
C PHE A 1164 -4.40 -6.68 24.03
N ASN A 1165 -4.82 -7.07 25.25
CA ASN A 1165 -4.17 -6.76 26.54
C ASN A 1165 -2.66 -7.02 26.62
N GLU A 1166 -2.10 -7.95 25.84
CA GLU A 1166 -0.66 -8.25 25.87
C GLU A 1166 0.16 -7.50 24.78
N ASP A 1167 -0.44 -7.12 23.65
CA ASP A 1167 0.25 -6.46 22.54
C ASP A 1167 -0.65 -5.49 21.74
N LEU A 1168 -0.91 -4.33 22.34
CA LEU A 1168 -1.47 -3.14 21.66
C LEU A 1168 -0.54 -2.60 20.54
N ARG A 1169 0.72 -3.05 20.49
CA ARG A 1169 1.70 -2.86 19.40
C ARG A 1169 1.29 -3.47 18.05
N SER A 1170 0.11 -4.08 17.99
CA SER A 1170 -0.41 -4.82 16.83
C SER A 1170 -0.85 -3.94 15.66
N ILE A 1171 -1.04 -2.62 15.86
CA ILE A 1171 -1.54 -1.69 14.84
C ILE A 1171 -0.42 -0.77 14.35
N VAL A 1172 -0.04 -0.93 13.09
CA VAL A 1172 0.96 -0.07 12.43
C VAL A 1172 0.33 0.65 11.24
N MET A 1173 0.64 1.93 11.06
CA MET A 1173 -0.02 2.84 10.11
C MET A 1173 0.99 3.57 9.22
N THR A 1174 0.69 3.72 7.94
CA THR A 1174 1.54 4.38 6.94
C THR A 1174 0.75 5.29 6.01
N HIS A 1175 1.45 6.27 5.42
CA HIS A 1175 0.94 7.16 4.39
C HIS A 1175 1.99 7.32 3.28
N ASP A 1176 1.57 7.46 2.01
CA ASP A 1176 2.48 7.54 0.85
C ASP A 1176 3.01 8.96 0.56
N GLY A 1177 2.52 9.96 1.28
CA GLY A 1177 2.74 11.38 0.97
C GLY A 1177 1.83 11.93 -0.14
N ASN A 1178 0.84 11.15 -0.60
CA ASN A 1178 -0.29 11.64 -1.38
C ASN A 1178 -1.61 11.40 -0.60
N GLU A 1179 -2.15 10.19 -0.76
CA GLU A 1179 -3.58 9.86 -0.70
C GLU A 1179 -3.81 8.35 -0.48
N THR A 1180 -2.80 7.62 0.00
CA THR A 1180 -2.86 6.18 0.23
C THR A 1180 -2.47 5.89 1.68
N LEU A 1181 -3.45 5.42 2.47
CA LEU A 1181 -3.28 5.04 3.87
C LEU A 1181 -3.34 3.53 4.02
N GLY A 1182 -2.30 2.94 4.62
CA GLY A 1182 -2.23 1.52 4.94
C GLY A 1182 -2.22 1.29 6.45
N VAL A 1183 -3.03 0.36 6.93
CA VAL A 1183 -3.07 -0.05 8.35
C VAL A 1183 -2.95 -1.57 8.44
N GLY A 1184 -1.95 -2.05 9.17
CA GLY A 1184 -1.70 -3.47 9.42
C GLY A 1184 -2.02 -3.85 10.86
N LEU A 1185 -2.64 -5.02 11.05
CA LEU A 1185 -3.36 -5.38 12.27
C LEU A 1185 -2.96 -6.77 12.79
N SER A 1186 -1.68 -6.94 13.12
CA SER A 1186 -1.10 -8.24 13.50
C SER A 1186 -1.53 -9.34 12.50
N TRP A 1187 -1.82 -10.54 12.97
CA TRP A 1187 -2.31 -11.66 12.17
C TRP A 1187 -3.76 -11.53 11.66
N LYS A 1188 -4.52 -10.47 12.00
CA LYS A 1188 -5.94 -10.36 11.58
C LYS A 1188 -6.10 -9.90 10.13
N GLY A 1189 -5.38 -8.86 9.71
CA GLY A 1189 -5.55 -8.32 8.36
C GLY A 1189 -4.79 -7.03 8.03
N ILE A 1190 -5.10 -6.51 6.83
CA ILE A 1190 -4.68 -5.21 6.31
C ILE A 1190 -5.93 -4.40 5.94
N ILE A 1191 -5.91 -3.10 6.20
CA ILE A 1191 -6.87 -2.10 5.68
C ILE A 1191 -6.12 -1.10 4.81
N MET A 1192 -6.75 -0.65 3.72
CA MET A 1192 -6.28 0.41 2.84
C MET A 1192 -7.40 1.44 2.60
N THR A 1193 -7.11 2.73 2.73
CA THR A 1193 -8.04 3.84 2.43
C THR A 1193 -7.28 5.08 1.91
N GLY A 1194 -7.91 6.25 1.86
CA GLY A 1194 -7.40 7.46 1.17
C GLY A 1194 -7.96 7.59 -0.25
N ASP A 1195 -7.82 8.77 -0.88
CA ASP A 1195 -8.52 9.04 -2.14
C ASP A 1195 -7.96 8.30 -3.36
N HIS A 1196 -6.72 7.79 -3.35
CA HIS A 1196 -6.25 6.89 -4.42
C HIS A 1196 -6.98 5.54 -4.40
N VAL A 1197 -7.13 4.95 -3.21
CA VAL A 1197 -7.87 3.70 -3.01
C VAL A 1197 -9.33 3.85 -3.45
N ARG A 1198 -9.92 5.05 -3.27
CA ARG A 1198 -11.27 5.38 -3.75
C ARG A 1198 -11.30 5.68 -5.26
N ALA A 1199 -10.29 6.37 -5.81
CA ALA A 1199 -10.15 6.69 -7.23
C ALA A 1199 -10.05 5.45 -8.13
N ALA A 1200 -9.46 4.36 -7.62
CA ALA A 1200 -9.42 3.05 -8.29
C ALA A 1200 -10.82 2.53 -8.69
N LYS A 1201 -11.89 2.93 -7.99
CA LYS A 1201 -13.28 2.58 -8.35
C LYS A 1201 -13.75 3.28 -9.64
N TYR A 1202 -13.22 4.46 -9.95
CA TYR A 1202 -13.65 5.27 -11.09
C TYR A 1202 -12.84 5.02 -12.37
N GLN A 1203 -11.52 4.82 -12.27
CA GLN A 1203 -10.65 4.63 -13.45
C GLN A 1203 -11.12 3.48 -14.36
N ARG A 1204 -11.62 2.38 -13.79
CA ARG A 1204 -12.12 1.22 -14.54
C ARG A 1204 -13.40 1.52 -15.34
N ALA A 1205 -14.22 2.47 -14.90
CA ALA A 1205 -15.46 2.82 -15.59
C ALA A 1205 -15.21 3.58 -16.91
N VAL A 1206 -14.11 4.32 -17.01
CA VAL A 1206 -13.71 5.03 -18.24
C VAL A 1206 -13.23 4.02 -19.29
N ILE A 1207 -12.30 3.13 -18.92
CA ILE A 1207 -11.67 2.15 -19.83
C ILE A 1207 -12.69 1.20 -20.48
N ILE A 1208 -13.82 0.92 -19.81
CA ILE A 1208 -14.90 0.06 -20.34
C ILE A 1208 -15.72 0.76 -21.44
N ASN A 1209 -15.77 2.09 -21.45
CA ASN A 1209 -16.56 2.86 -22.43
C ASN A 1209 -15.77 3.19 -23.72
N ASP A 1210 -14.44 3.36 -23.63
CA ASP A 1210 -13.60 3.66 -24.81
C ASP A 1210 -13.28 2.43 -25.67
N SER A 1211 -13.60 1.21 -25.23
CA SER A 1211 -13.51 0.00 -26.06
C SER A 1211 -14.69 -0.09 -27.03
N GLY A 1212 -14.64 0.72 -28.10
CA GLY A 1212 -15.69 0.83 -29.12
C GLY A 1212 -16.06 -0.47 -29.85
N ASP A 1213 -17.21 -0.44 -30.52
CA ASP A 1213 -17.94 -1.62 -31.03
C ASP A 1213 -17.13 -2.60 -31.91
N LEU A 1214 -16.62 -3.66 -31.27
CA LEU A 1214 -16.31 -4.92 -31.92
C LEU A 1214 -17.26 -6.01 -31.41
N SER A 1215 -18.41 -6.12 -32.06
CA SER A 1215 -19.50 -7.06 -31.77
C SER A 1215 -19.17 -8.53 -32.12
N GLY A 1216 -18.05 -9.03 -31.59
CA GLY A 1216 -17.54 -10.39 -31.77
C GLY A 1216 -18.52 -11.45 -31.27
N LYS A 1217 -19.26 -12.06 -32.20
CA LYS A 1217 -20.26 -13.12 -31.95
C LYS A 1217 -19.70 -14.24 -31.07
N LYS A 1218 -20.05 -14.24 -29.78
CA LYS A 1218 -19.58 -15.22 -28.77
C LYS A 1218 -19.97 -16.65 -29.18
N LYS A 1219 -19.01 -17.40 -29.77
CA LYS A 1219 -19.17 -18.84 -30.03
C LYS A 1219 -19.47 -19.58 -28.72
N LYS A 1220 -20.61 -20.26 -28.64
CA LYS A 1220 -20.97 -21.13 -27.50
C LYS A 1220 -19.90 -22.21 -27.31
N LYS A 1221 -19.04 -22.05 -26.31
CA LYS A 1221 -18.04 -23.05 -25.91
C LYS A 1221 -18.78 -24.28 -25.35
N LYS A 1222 -18.87 -25.36 -26.13
CA LYS A 1222 -19.52 -26.61 -25.69
C LYS A 1222 -18.81 -27.12 -24.42
N LYS A 1223 -19.58 -27.45 -23.37
CA LYS A 1223 -19.05 -28.16 -22.20
C LYS A 1223 -18.60 -29.57 -22.64
N PRO A 1224 -17.44 -30.09 -22.19
CA PRO A 1224 -17.06 -31.47 -22.45
C PRO A 1224 -18.03 -32.43 -21.73
N VAL A 1225 -18.38 -33.53 -22.38
CA VAL A 1225 -19.24 -34.57 -21.82
C VAL A 1225 -18.43 -35.45 -20.87
N LYS A 1226 -18.96 -35.74 -19.69
CA LYS A 1226 -18.36 -36.70 -18.76
C LYS A 1226 -18.51 -38.12 -19.30
N SER A 1227 -17.44 -38.71 -19.84
CA SER A 1227 -17.44 -40.07 -20.37
C SER A 1227 -17.12 -41.11 -19.29
N ALA A 1228 -18.10 -41.98 -19.03
CA ALA A 1228 -18.01 -43.38 -18.56
C ALA A 1228 -17.08 -43.76 -17.38
N LYS A 1229 -17.65 -44.54 -16.44
CA LYS A 1229 -16.89 -45.46 -15.58
C LYS A 1229 -16.08 -46.45 -16.43
N LYS A 1230 -14.99 -46.98 -15.87
CA LYS A 1230 -14.42 -48.27 -16.29
C LYS A 1230 -14.01 -49.07 -15.06
N ASP A 1231 -14.81 -50.07 -14.70
CA ASP A 1231 -14.57 -50.98 -13.58
C ASP A 1231 -13.65 -52.15 -13.99
N GLY A 1232 -12.83 -52.66 -13.05
CA GLY A 1232 -12.10 -53.95 -13.13
C GLY A 1232 -10.94 -54.01 -14.15
N TYR A 1233 -9.75 -54.52 -13.81
CA TYR A 1233 -9.49 -55.74 -13.05
C TYR A 1233 -8.14 -55.70 -12.31
N ALA A 1234 -7.85 -56.70 -11.48
CA ALA A 1234 -6.67 -56.74 -10.61
C ALA A 1234 -5.60 -57.77 -11.06
N ARG A 1235 -4.33 -57.53 -10.66
CA ARG A 1235 -3.37 -58.48 -10.02
C ARG A 1235 -1.92 -57.97 -10.13
N GLY A 1236 -1.04 -58.44 -9.22
CA GLY A 1236 0.38 -58.66 -9.56
C GLY A 1236 1.45 -57.84 -8.84
N MET A 1237 1.84 -58.31 -7.64
CA MET A 1237 3.22 -58.42 -7.12
C MET A 1237 4.31 -57.39 -7.53
N SER A 1238 4.85 -56.73 -6.50
CA SER A 1238 6.28 -56.77 -6.12
C SER A 1238 7.32 -57.25 -7.16
N LEU A 1239 8.34 -56.40 -7.40
CA LEU A 1239 9.75 -56.79 -7.20
C LEU A 1239 10.62 -55.56 -6.88
N ARG A 1240 11.85 -55.79 -6.43
CA ARG A 1240 12.82 -54.72 -6.08
C ARG A 1240 13.61 -54.25 -7.30
N GLY A 1241 14.00 -52.97 -7.28
CA GLY A 1241 15.12 -52.38 -8.01
C GLY A 1241 15.77 -51.33 -7.11
#